data_AF-A0A2G9HGF2-F1
#
_entry.id   AF-A0A2G9HGF2-F1
#
_cell.length_a   1.000
_cell.length_b   1.000
_cell.length_c   1.000
_cell.angle_alpha   90.00
_cell.angle_beta   90.00
_cell.angle_gamma   90.00
#
_symmetry.space_group_name_H-M   'P 1'
#
loop_
_entity.id
_entity.type
_entity.pdbx_description
1 polymer ?
#
loop_
_entity_poly.entity_id
_entity_poly.type
_entity_poly.pdbx_seq_one_letter_code
_entity_poly.pdbx_strand_id
1 'polypeptide(L)'
;MAVQEFYNQNKGYRTRIALHVRDSRGDSLNCIAAALDLLENVEVNTIIIPKISNEELFLARLADKANVPLLSLSSIPSSNKHPYIIQFGTDENNQFHGISAFLQAFRWRRCVFLYEDTADARQAQTYIHDILRENHLDVAYQTAFSLQATDDQIIGELHKVMMMKVSIILVHLSPSLASQVFINAKILGMMSKGFGWIVTSKTMNFLDSLDSSVYKSMRGVIGFKSYVSESSKIQNLTLRWRKEFQQTESDMEFWELNTFGVQAYSAAWALAEVIESAGIKHSQNWAKGVGLKQLDLARLRVSNSGSAILSKITSRKSGELLGKFHHLDTYEILNVICRGERRVGFWNSAYGLTKEINPSINSSANIFENIIWPGFSITAPESFLAKMNGKSFRIGIPANGRFPELVGVNHDQQSNKTIFKGFCIEVFRAAVDKLPYEISFEYIPFYNHHGSYSDLVYQISLQNYDAAVGDITILSNRSTYVDFTVPYSSLGLGFVVKLDDKDPWFFLKPLQPELWIMSACSFFLIGFIIWLVEHPINEEFQGPPAQQIGTAAWFAASTLVYAHRERLRSNVSRFVVVVWLFVVLILTSSYTAKLSSLLTVEQIKLTKSDYIGYSANSFIPATSVSNLNFKDDRLKPLQSPEDYDKALRQGRKKGGVDAILEELPYLKIFVARYPQDYAVIESSMITGGFGFAFPKGSTMGRDISKAIAELREEGKLQHMETKWFSSQLSPISQDTEPPYKPSSLSVDYFFGLFLLSWISKSIAVFIVFVLLLREKLSINYYMFVALTRGKLMLILRYLYPRMVDIIDREDAR
;
A
#
# COMPACT_ATOMS: atom_id res chain seq x y z
N MET A 1 18.48 2.00 61.79
CA MET A 1 18.46 0.53 61.95
C MET A 1 19.75 -0.17 61.51
N ALA A 2 20.11 -0.20 60.22
CA ALA A 2 21.26 -0.99 59.70
C ALA A 2 22.58 -0.73 60.41
N VAL A 3 23.00 0.54 60.49
CA VAL A 3 24.24 0.98 61.15
C VAL A 3 24.28 0.54 62.61
N GLN A 4 23.17 0.73 63.33
CA GLN A 4 23.07 0.37 64.74
C GLN A 4 23.21 -1.15 64.95
N GLU A 5 22.57 -1.96 64.11
CA GLU A 5 22.69 -3.41 64.18
C GLU A 5 24.10 -3.91 63.86
N PHE A 6 24.71 -3.38 62.80
CA PHE A 6 26.07 -3.72 62.43
C PHE A 6 27.04 -3.50 63.60
N TYR A 7 26.96 -2.34 64.26
CA TYR A 7 27.83 -2.03 65.40
C TYR A 7 27.46 -2.76 66.69
N ASN A 8 26.19 -3.12 66.87
CA ASN A 8 25.77 -3.97 67.99
C ASN A 8 26.32 -5.40 67.86
N GLN A 9 26.39 -5.94 66.64
CA GLN A 9 26.99 -7.25 66.37
C GLN A 9 28.52 -7.19 66.46
N ASN A 10 29.13 -6.04 66.15
CA ASN A 10 30.58 -5.85 66.13
C ASN A 10 31.07 -4.85 67.19
N LYS A 11 30.77 -5.10 68.47
CA LYS A 11 31.09 -4.18 69.58
C LYS A 11 32.58 -3.81 69.70
N GLY A 12 33.48 -4.68 69.24
CA GLY A 12 34.93 -4.48 69.28
C GLY A 12 35.47 -3.46 68.26
N TYR A 13 34.66 -3.01 67.31
CA TYR A 13 35.03 -2.00 66.33
C TYR A 13 35.11 -0.61 66.95
N ARG A 14 36.08 0.20 66.49
CA ARG A 14 36.39 1.51 67.08
C ARG A 14 35.79 2.69 66.32
N THR A 15 35.52 2.57 65.03
CA THR A 15 34.88 3.63 64.25
C THR A 15 33.35 3.52 64.31
N ARG A 16 32.66 4.64 64.09
CA ARG A 16 31.19 4.72 64.12
C ARG A 16 30.73 5.65 63.00
N ILE A 17 29.70 5.25 62.27
CA ILE A 17 29.04 6.10 61.27
C ILE A 17 28.06 7.05 61.98
N ALA A 18 28.20 8.34 61.73
CA ALA A 18 27.20 9.35 62.06
C ALA A 18 26.34 9.63 60.81
N LEU A 19 25.02 9.61 60.98
CA LEU A 19 24.07 9.87 59.89
C LEU A 19 23.64 11.34 59.93
N HIS A 20 23.77 12.03 58.80
CA HIS A 20 23.30 13.40 58.61
C HIS A 20 22.22 13.39 57.52
N VAL A 21 20.96 13.55 57.92
CA VAL A 21 19.81 13.47 57.01
C VAL A 21 19.45 14.87 56.50
N ARG A 22 19.08 14.94 55.22
CA ARG A 22 18.47 16.10 54.58
C ARG A 22 17.26 15.62 53.79
N ASP A 23 16.17 16.37 53.87
CA ASP A 23 14.95 16.08 53.11
C ASP A 23 14.79 17.12 52.01
N SER A 24 14.84 16.67 50.74
CA SER A 24 14.66 17.53 49.57
C SER A 24 13.20 17.79 49.23
N ARG A 25 12.25 17.10 49.89
CA ARG A 25 10.81 17.12 49.60
C ARG A 25 10.47 16.80 48.14
N GLY A 26 11.33 16.03 47.48
CA GLY A 26 11.15 15.62 46.07
C GLY A 26 11.54 16.67 45.04
N ASP A 27 12.15 17.80 45.44
CA ASP A 27 12.64 18.83 44.52
C ASP A 27 14.13 18.66 44.23
N SER A 28 14.49 18.62 42.95
CA SER A 28 15.87 18.34 42.50
C SER A 28 16.85 19.47 42.82
N LEU A 29 16.41 20.74 42.82
CA LEU A 29 17.27 21.86 43.20
C LEU A 29 17.56 21.85 44.70
N ASN A 30 16.55 21.55 45.52
CA ASN A 30 16.72 21.36 46.96
C ASN A 30 17.62 20.15 47.25
N CYS A 31 17.54 19.08 46.47
CA CYS A 31 18.44 17.94 46.57
C CYS A 31 19.90 18.34 46.32
N ILE A 32 20.15 19.11 45.25
CA ILE A 32 21.49 19.63 44.92
C ILE A 32 22.01 20.56 46.02
N ALA A 33 21.18 21.48 46.51
CA ALA A 33 21.55 22.38 47.60
C ALA A 33 21.87 21.62 48.90
N ALA A 34 21.07 20.60 49.23
CA ALA A 34 21.30 19.76 50.40
C ALA A 34 22.60 18.95 50.29
N ALA A 35 22.90 18.41 49.10
CA ALA A 35 24.16 17.69 48.87
C ALA A 35 25.37 18.63 48.98
N LEU A 36 25.27 19.86 48.46
CA LEU A 36 26.32 20.87 48.62
C LEU A 36 26.55 21.24 50.09
N ASP A 37 25.48 21.44 50.87
CA ASP A 37 25.57 21.66 52.32
C ASP A 37 26.29 20.50 53.04
N LEU A 38 25.98 19.25 52.66
CA LEU A 38 26.64 18.07 53.23
C LEU A 38 28.13 18.00 52.87
N LEU A 39 28.51 18.39 51.66
CA LEU A 39 29.89 18.39 51.20
C LEU A 39 30.72 19.54 51.80
N GLU A 40 30.16 20.75 51.88
CA GLU A 40 30.91 21.93 52.32
C GLU A 40 30.87 22.16 53.84
N ASN A 41 29.70 22.05 54.46
CA ASN A 41 29.50 22.42 55.86
C ASN A 41 29.64 21.23 56.82
N VAL A 42 29.15 20.04 56.41
CA VAL A 42 29.17 18.84 57.25
C VAL A 42 30.40 17.96 56.97
N GLU A 43 31.03 18.11 55.80
CA GLU A 43 32.24 17.38 55.40
C GLU A 43 32.05 15.85 55.38
N VAL A 44 30.93 15.38 54.81
CA VAL A 44 30.58 13.95 54.80
C VAL A 44 31.55 13.08 54.00
N ASN A 45 31.80 11.86 54.47
CA ASN A 45 32.67 10.90 53.79
C ASN A 45 32.00 10.16 52.62
N THR A 46 30.67 10.06 52.61
CA THR A 46 29.87 9.35 51.61
C THR A 46 28.45 9.91 51.63
N ILE A 47 27.78 9.93 50.48
CA ILE A 47 26.37 10.32 50.35
C ILE A 47 25.56 9.11 49.88
N ILE A 48 24.39 8.88 50.48
CA ILE A 48 23.42 7.88 50.03
C ILE A 48 22.20 8.62 49.49
N ILE A 49 21.77 8.28 48.28
CA ILE A 49 20.61 8.87 47.63
C ILE A 49 19.65 7.77 47.14
N PRO A 50 18.32 7.89 47.37
CA PRO A 50 17.36 6.87 46.94
C PRO A 50 17.26 6.72 45.43
N LYS A 51 17.17 7.83 44.69
CA LYS A 51 17.09 7.87 43.24
C LYS A 51 17.79 9.12 42.73
N ILE A 52 18.53 8.99 41.62
CA ILE A 52 19.09 10.13 40.89
C ILE A 52 18.29 10.30 39.61
N SER A 53 17.63 11.45 39.47
CA SER A 53 17.02 11.90 38.22
C SER A 53 18.07 12.46 37.26
N ASN A 54 17.72 12.63 35.97
CA ASN A 54 18.59 13.31 35.01
C ASN A 54 18.98 14.74 35.44
N GLU A 55 18.10 15.46 36.14
CA GLU A 55 18.37 16.81 36.65
C GLU A 55 19.42 16.79 37.79
N GLU A 56 19.42 15.71 38.57
CA GLU A 56 20.37 15.45 39.66
C GLU A 56 21.67 14.79 39.18
N LEU A 57 21.85 14.52 37.88
CA LEU A 57 23.12 14.03 37.33
C LEU A 57 24.28 15.01 37.60
N PHE A 58 23.97 16.28 37.88
CA PHE A 58 24.96 17.24 38.37
C PHE A 58 25.59 16.83 39.71
N LEU A 59 24.86 16.14 40.60
CA LEU A 59 25.38 15.58 41.85
C LEU A 59 26.54 14.62 41.61
N ALA A 60 26.48 13.84 40.54
CA ALA A 60 27.56 12.94 40.17
C ALA A 60 28.86 13.70 39.89
N ARG A 61 28.76 14.83 39.18
CA ARG A 61 29.92 15.70 38.90
C ARG A 61 30.46 16.36 40.17
N LEU A 62 29.57 16.74 41.09
CA LEU A 62 29.96 17.28 42.40
C LEU A 62 30.69 16.22 43.24
N ALA A 63 30.16 15.00 43.28
CA ALA A 63 30.75 13.86 43.96
C ALA A 63 32.14 13.52 43.40
N ASP A 64 32.28 13.47 42.07
CA ASP A 64 33.56 13.26 41.39
C ASP A 64 34.56 14.37 41.74
N LYS A 65 34.12 15.62 41.75
CA LYS A 65 34.98 16.77 42.06
C LYS A 65 35.42 16.80 43.52
N ALA A 66 34.53 16.41 44.44
CA ALA A 66 34.83 16.31 45.86
C ALA A 66 35.57 15.01 46.25
N ASN A 67 35.74 14.07 45.31
CA ASN A 67 36.18 12.70 45.58
C ASN A 67 35.36 12.03 46.70
N VAL A 68 34.04 12.25 46.73
CA VAL A 68 33.13 11.66 47.73
C VAL A 68 32.26 10.62 47.04
N PRO A 69 32.29 9.33 47.47
CA PRO A 69 31.43 8.31 46.89
C PRO A 69 29.94 8.64 47.06
N LEU A 70 29.18 8.52 45.97
CA LEU A 70 27.74 8.69 45.91
C LEU A 70 27.08 7.32 45.68
N LEU A 71 26.40 6.82 46.70
CA LEU A 71 25.70 5.54 46.68
C LEU A 71 24.25 5.76 46.21
N SER A 72 23.92 5.32 45.01
CA SER A 72 22.57 5.38 44.45
C SER A 72 21.83 4.08 44.68
N LEU A 73 20.61 4.13 45.21
CA LEU A 73 19.75 2.93 45.33
C LEU A 73 19.01 2.59 44.04
N SER A 74 18.97 3.51 43.06
CA SER A 74 18.45 3.26 41.71
C SER A 74 19.57 3.12 40.67
N SER A 75 19.27 2.48 39.53
CA SER A 75 20.17 2.46 38.38
C SER A 75 20.16 3.80 37.64
N ILE A 76 21.29 4.19 37.08
CA ILE A 76 21.40 5.38 36.21
C ILE A 76 22.00 4.94 34.88
N PRO A 77 21.37 5.28 33.74
CA PRO A 77 21.97 5.04 32.44
C PRO A 77 23.26 5.85 32.34
N SER A 78 24.37 5.18 32.02
CA SER A 78 25.74 5.76 31.87
C SER A 78 26.57 6.01 33.15
N SER A 79 26.45 5.14 34.16
CA SER A 79 27.35 5.12 35.35
C SER A 79 28.85 5.21 35.03
N ASN A 80 29.29 4.63 33.91
CA ASN A 80 30.70 4.55 33.54
C ASN A 80 31.38 5.92 33.30
N LYS A 81 30.61 7.02 33.24
CA LYS A 81 31.14 8.38 33.10
C LYS A 81 31.55 9.03 34.43
N HIS A 82 31.13 8.47 35.57
CA HIS A 82 31.30 9.06 36.89
C HIS A 82 31.90 8.04 37.88
N PRO A 83 33.23 8.05 38.11
CA PRO A 83 33.91 7.01 38.89
C PRO A 83 33.49 6.95 40.36
N TYR A 84 32.96 8.03 40.94
CA TYR A 84 32.53 8.04 42.34
C TYR A 84 31.05 7.64 42.54
N ILE A 85 30.30 7.29 41.49
CA ILE A 85 28.95 6.72 41.65
C ILE A 85 29.03 5.21 41.81
N ILE A 86 28.35 4.69 42.83
CA ILE A 86 28.14 3.25 43.03
C ILE A 86 26.63 2.99 43.06
N GLN A 87 26.17 2.03 42.28
CA GLN A 87 24.76 1.69 42.14
C GLN A 87 24.41 0.41 42.91
N PHE A 88 23.34 0.45 43.71
CA PHE A 88 22.77 -0.69 44.44
C PHE A 88 21.44 -1.19 43.87
N GLY A 89 20.87 -0.45 42.90
CA GLY A 89 19.61 -0.78 42.24
C GLY A 89 19.75 -1.77 41.09
N THR A 90 18.67 -2.49 40.79
CA THR A 90 18.52 -3.29 39.56
C THR A 90 18.41 -2.37 38.35
N ASP A 91 19.01 -2.71 37.22
CA ASP A 91 18.83 -1.94 35.98
C ASP A 91 17.36 -1.98 35.55
N GLU A 92 16.69 -0.82 35.63
CA GLU A 92 15.29 -0.68 35.25
C GLU A 92 15.05 -1.06 33.78
N ASN A 93 16.06 -1.01 32.92
CA ASN A 93 15.93 -1.38 31.51
C ASN A 93 15.82 -2.90 31.31
N ASN A 94 16.46 -3.70 32.16
CA ASN A 94 16.45 -5.16 32.04
C ASN A 94 15.03 -5.73 32.11
N GLN A 95 14.13 -5.09 32.87
CA GLN A 95 12.73 -5.53 32.98
C GLN A 95 12.00 -5.55 31.63
N PHE A 96 12.39 -4.69 30.67
CA PHE A 96 11.71 -4.61 29.38
C PHE A 96 11.93 -5.85 28.51
N HIS A 97 13.08 -6.53 28.67
CA HIS A 97 13.29 -7.86 28.08
C HIS A 97 12.32 -8.88 28.69
N GLY A 98 12.10 -8.81 30.00
CA GLY A 98 11.11 -9.65 30.70
C GLY A 98 9.68 -9.39 30.25
N ILE A 99 9.31 -8.12 30.08
CA ILE A 99 7.99 -7.74 29.56
C ILE A 99 7.82 -8.20 28.11
N SER A 100 8.84 -8.03 27.26
CA SER A 100 8.81 -8.51 25.87
C SER A 100 8.60 -10.03 25.81
N ALA A 101 9.38 -10.80 26.58
CA ALA A 101 9.23 -12.24 26.68
C ALA A 101 7.83 -12.63 27.21
N PHE A 102 7.29 -11.87 28.17
CA PHE A 102 5.94 -12.09 28.70
C PHE A 102 4.86 -11.89 27.64
N LEU A 103 4.94 -10.80 26.86
CA LEU A 103 4.01 -10.55 25.75
C LEU A 103 4.08 -11.67 24.69
N GLN A 104 5.28 -12.15 24.37
CA GLN A 104 5.49 -13.27 23.45
C GLN A 104 4.90 -14.59 23.97
N ALA A 105 5.05 -14.88 25.28
CA ALA A 105 4.50 -16.09 25.89
C ALA A 105 2.97 -16.18 25.74
N PHE A 106 2.27 -15.04 25.81
CA PHE A 106 0.83 -14.95 25.58
C PHE A 106 0.44 -14.72 24.11
N ARG A 107 1.40 -14.75 23.19
CA ARG A 107 1.22 -14.50 21.74
C ARG A 107 0.55 -13.17 21.42
N TRP A 108 0.76 -12.16 22.27
CA TRP A 108 0.28 -10.81 22.02
C TRP A 108 1.27 -10.07 21.14
N ARG A 109 0.80 -9.51 20.03
CA ARG A 109 1.64 -8.78 19.07
C ARG A 109 1.49 -7.27 19.13
N ARG A 110 0.44 -6.76 19.80
CA ARG A 110 0.13 -5.33 19.87
C ARG A 110 -0.18 -4.92 21.31
N CYS A 111 0.43 -3.83 21.75
CA CYS A 111 0.15 -3.23 23.05
C CYS A 111 0.06 -1.70 22.95
N VAL A 112 -0.49 -1.09 24.00
CA VAL A 112 -0.48 0.35 24.23
C VAL A 112 0.54 0.67 25.31
N PHE A 113 1.33 1.72 25.13
CA PHE A 113 2.35 2.13 26.11
C PHE A 113 2.00 3.47 26.77
N LEU A 114 1.78 3.45 28.07
CA LEU A 114 1.52 4.62 28.90
C LEU A 114 2.77 4.94 29.71
N TYR A 115 3.31 6.15 29.54
CA TYR A 115 4.51 6.58 30.26
C TYR A 115 4.40 8.01 30.78
N GLU A 116 5.29 8.36 31.70
CA GLU A 116 5.34 9.69 32.32
C GLU A 116 6.19 10.63 31.47
N ASP A 117 5.83 11.91 31.35
CA ASP A 117 6.57 12.87 30.54
C ASP A 117 7.81 13.44 31.28
N THR A 118 8.75 12.55 31.60
CA THR A 118 10.04 12.89 32.22
C THR A 118 11.19 12.49 31.30
N ALA A 119 12.35 13.14 31.46
CA ALA A 119 13.55 12.81 30.67
C ALA A 119 13.94 11.32 30.79
N ASP A 120 13.88 10.78 32.02
CA ASP A 120 14.18 9.37 32.30
C ASP A 120 13.20 8.43 31.58
N ALA A 121 11.90 8.75 31.63
CA ALA A 121 10.86 7.93 31.00
C ALA A 121 10.89 8.02 29.47
N ARG A 122 11.30 9.15 28.88
CA ARG A 122 11.54 9.26 27.42
C ARG A 122 12.71 8.38 26.96
N GLN A 123 13.75 8.26 27.78
CA GLN A 123 14.84 7.33 27.51
C GLN A 123 14.37 5.87 27.61
N ALA A 124 13.61 5.53 28.65
CA ALA A 124 12.99 4.21 28.80
C ALA A 124 12.04 3.90 27.62
N GLN A 125 11.31 4.90 27.12
CA GLN A 125 10.42 4.79 25.95
C GLN A 125 11.20 4.43 24.68
N THR A 126 12.39 5.00 24.47
CA THR A 126 13.22 4.63 23.31
C THR A 126 13.69 3.18 23.44
N TYR A 127 14.20 2.81 24.61
CA TYR A 127 14.74 1.48 24.86
C TYR A 127 13.69 0.37 24.73
N ILE A 128 12.50 0.56 25.31
CA ILE A 128 11.42 -0.41 25.17
C ILE A 128 10.94 -0.52 23.71
N HIS A 129 10.89 0.60 22.98
CA HIS A 129 10.49 0.58 21.59
C HIS A 129 11.44 -0.27 20.74
N ASP A 130 12.75 -0.15 20.97
CA ASP A 130 13.75 -0.94 20.25
C ASP A 130 13.61 -2.43 20.58
N ILE A 131 13.47 -2.79 21.87
CA ILE A 131 13.25 -4.19 22.29
C ILE A 131 11.98 -4.79 21.70
N LEU A 132 10.87 -4.06 21.74
CA LEU A 132 9.59 -4.56 21.21
C LEU A 132 9.68 -4.75 19.69
N ARG A 133 10.31 -3.80 18.98
CA ARG A 133 10.51 -3.88 17.52
C ARG A 133 11.38 -5.07 17.12
N GLU A 134 12.50 -5.29 17.81
CA GLU A 134 13.39 -6.45 17.60
C GLU A 134 12.63 -7.78 17.76
N ASN A 135 11.65 -7.81 18.66
CA ASN A 135 10.85 -8.97 19.00
C ASN A 135 9.55 -9.10 18.18
N HIS A 136 9.39 -8.32 17.10
CA HIS A 136 8.18 -8.27 16.26
C HIS A 136 6.89 -7.93 17.02
N LEU A 137 7.01 -7.13 18.08
CA LEU A 137 5.90 -6.56 18.83
C LEU A 137 5.69 -5.11 18.41
N ASP A 138 4.43 -4.73 18.18
CA ASP A 138 4.05 -3.39 17.71
C ASP A 138 3.39 -2.59 18.83
N VAL A 139 3.82 -1.33 19.00
CA VAL A 139 3.18 -0.39 19.92
C VAL A 139 2.13 0.38 19.13
N ALA A 140 0.87 -0.05 19.26
CA ALA A 140 -0.23 0.48 18.47
C ALA A 140 -0.54 1.96 18.80
N TYR A 141 -0.34 2.34 20.06
CA TYR A 141 -0.50 3.69 20.53
C TYR A 141 0.35 3.90 21.77
N GLN A 142 0.86 5.12 21.94
CA GLN A 142 1.59 5.52 23.12
C GLN A 142 1.20 6.94 23.53
N THR A 143 1.16 7.20 24.83
CA THR A 143 0.86 8.54 25.34
C THR A 143 1.69 8.83 26.60
N ALA A 144 2.03 10.11 26.74
CA ALA A 144 2.84 10.64 27.82
C ALA A 144 1.97 11.49 28.75
N PHE A 145 2.08 11.26 30.05
CA PHE A 145 1.33 12.00 31.07
C PHE A 145 2.25 12.96 31.82
N SER A 146 1.83 14.22 31.94
CA SER A 146 2.51 15.19 32.80
C SER A 146 2.41 14.77 34.28
N LEU A 147 3.43 15.12 35.08
CA LEU A 147 3.44 14.92 36.54
C LEU A 147 2.25 15.60 37.25
N GLN A 148 1.69 16.65 36.64
CA GLN A 148 0.57 17.42 37.15
C GLN A 148 -0.71 17.19 36.33
N ALA A 149 -0.80 16.07 35.61
CA ALA A 149 -1.97 15.76 34.79
C ALA A 149 -3.25 15.72 35.64
N THR A 150 -4.28 16.45 35.21
CA THR A 150 -5.60 16.42 35.83
C THR A 150 -6.38 15.18 35.41
N ASP A 151 -7.35 14.74 36.21
CA ASP A 151 -8.21 13.59 35.87
C ASP A 151 -8.87 13.72 34.49
N ASP A 152 -9.33 14.91 34.10
CA ASP A 152 -9.94 15.15 32.78
C ASP A 152 -8.97 14.87 31.61
N GLN A 153 -7.70 15.24 31.78
CA GLN A 153 -6.66 14.98 30.79
C GLN A 153 -6.36 13.47 30.71
N ILE A 154 -6.30 12.80 31.86
CA ILE A 154 -6.09 11.34 31.93
C ILE A 154 -7.25 10.61 31.24
N ILE A 155 -8.49 10.99 31.55
CA ILE A 155 -9.70 10.42 30.93
C ILE A 155 -9.69 10.64 29.42
N GLY A 156 -9.35 11.85 28.96
CA GLY A 156 -9.26 12.18 27.54
C GLY A 156 -8.27 11.27 26.78
N GLU A 157 -7.11 10.99 27.37
CA GLU A 157 -6.13 10.05 26.80
C GLU A 157 -6.61 8.59 26.85
N LEU A 158 -7.20 8.15 27.96
CA LEU A 158 -7.76 6.80 28.08
C LEU A 158 -8.89 6.53 27.07
N HIS A 159 -9.70 7.55 26.73
CA HIS A 159 -10.69 7.45 25.66
C HIS A 159 -10.02 7.17 24.29
N LYS A 160 -8.89 7.80 23.99
CA LYS A 160 -8.13 7.52 22.76
C LYS A 160 -7.60 6.08 22.77
N VAL A 161 -7.13 5.60 23.92
CA VAL A 161 -6.69 4.19 24.10
C VAL A 161 -7.84 3.23 23.78
N MET A 162 -9.06 3.50 24.26
CA MET A 162 -10.24 2.67 23.97
C MET A 162 -10.57 2.60 22.48
N MET A 163 -10.35 3.69 21.72
CA MET A 163 -10.58 3.72 20.27
C MET A 163 -9.63 2.81 19.48
N MET A 164 -8.44 2.50 20.01
CA MET A 164 -7.43 1.68 19.32
C MET A 164 -7.77 0.18 19.28
N LYS A 165 -8.82 -0.28 19.97
CA LYS A 165 -9.23 -1.70 20.08
C LYS A 165 -8.12 -2.65 20.56
N VAL A 166 -7.11 -2.13 21.26
CA VAL A 166 -6.03 -2.92 21.85
C VAL A 166 -6.36 -3.25 23.29
N SER A 167 -6.31 -4.54 23.63
CA SER A 167 -6.65 -5.06 24.95
C SER A 167 -5.50 -4.98 25.95
N ILE A 168 -4.25 -4.88 25.49
CA ILE A 168 -3.04 -4.99 26.32
C ILE A 168 -2.41 -3.61 26.51
N ILE A 169 -2.29 -3.19 27.76
CA ILE A 169 -1.83 -1.86 28.15
C ILE A 169 -0.65 -2.02 29.10
N LEU A 170 0.49 -1.46 28.70
CA LEU A 170 1.72 -1.42 29.48
C LEU A 170 1.88 -0.03 30.12
N VAL A 171 2.18 -0.01 31.42
CA VAL A 171 2.19 1.20 32.25
C VAL A 171 3.55 1.39 32.90
N HIS A 172 4.21 2.50 32.56
CA HIS A 172 5.47 2.96 33.14
C HIS A 172 5.30 4.34 33.78
N LEU A 173 4.60 4.38 34.92
CA LEU A 173 4.20 5.61 35.63
C LEU A 173 4.69 5.60 37.09
N SER A 174 4.83 6.78 37.68
CA SER A 174 5.05 6.92 39.12
C SER A 174 3.84 6.43 39.93
N PRO A 175 4.00 6.03 41.21
CA PRO A 175 2.90 5.47 42.02
C PRO A 175 1.67 6.40 42.11
N SER A 176 1.89 7.71 42.26
CA SER A 176 0.83 8.72 42.32
C SER A 176 0.03 8.81 41.02
N LEU A 177 0.71 8.88 39.87
CA LEU A 177 0.08 9.00 38.56
C LEU A 177 -0.58 7.68 38.13
N ALA A 178 0.06 6.54 38.42
CA ALA A 178 -0.54 5.22 38.22
C ALA A 178 -1.85 5.10 39.02
N SER A 179 -1.89 5.62 40.25
CA SER A 179 -3.10 5.63 41.08
C SER A 179 -4.26 6.34 40.39
N GLN A 180 -4.03 7.55 39.87
CA GLN A 180 -5.03 8.30 39.12
C GLN A 180 -5.47 7.56 37.86
N VAL A 181 -4.53 7.00 37.10
CA VAL A 181 -4.83 6.24 35.88
C VAL A 181 -5.69 5.01 36.17
N PHE A 182 -5.40 4.22 37.20
CA PHE A 182 -6.18 3.01 37.51
C PHE A 182 -7.56 3.32 38.10
N ILE A 183 -7.69 4.38 38.90
CA ILE A 183 -9.00 4.88 39.35
C ILE A 183 -9.85 5.26 38.15
N ASN A 184 -9.33 6.11 37.26
CA ASN A 184 -10.05 6.57 36.07
C ASN A 184 -10.32 5.43 35.08
N ALA A 185 -9.37 4.53 34.86
CA ALA A 185 -9.56 3.34 34.01
C ALA A 185 -10.67 2.43 34.54
N LYS A 186 -10.82 2.30 35.86
CA LYS A 186 -11.93 1.55 36.47
C LYS A 186 -13.27 2.25 36.25
N ILE A 187 -13.33 3.58 36.40
CA ILE A 187 -14.53 4.38 36.12
C ILE A 187 -14.96 4.22 34.66
N LEU A 188 -14.00 4.21 33.73
CA LEU A 188 -14.21 4.01 32.29
C LEU A 188 -14.49 2.55 31.90
N GLY A 189 -14.53 1.61 32.86
CA GLY A 189 -14.77 0.19 32.60
C GLY A 189 -13.60 -0.56 31.94
N MET A 190 -12.41 0.04 31.84
CA MET A 190 -11.21 -0.59 31.27
C MET A 190 -10.56 -1.62 32.23
N MET A 191 -11.08 -1.76 33.45
CA MET A 191 -10.72 -2.80 34.42
C MET A 191 -11.68 -4.02 34.37
N SER A 192 -12.34 -4.24 33.23
CA SER A 192 -13.26 -5.36 32.98
C SER A 192 -12.61 -6.54 32.24
N LYS A 193 -13.37 -7.64 32.10
CA LYS A 193 -12.94 -8.80 31.30
C LYS A 193 -12.56 -8.35 29.88
N GLY A 194 -11.40 -8.83 29.40
CA GLY A 194 -10.90 -8.57 28.06
C GLY A 194 -9.80 -7.50 27.98
N PHE A 195 -9.41 -6.89 29.10
CA PHE A 195 -8.23 -6.02 29.20
C PHE A 195 -7.10 -6.72 29.96
N GLY A 196 -5.85 -6.46 29.57
CA GLY A 196 -4.65 -6.91 30.25
C GLY A 196 -3.78 -5.71 30.57
N TRP A 197 -3.51 -5.49 31.85
CA TRP A 197 -2.69 -4.38 32.33
C TRP A 197 -1.38 -4.91 32.89
N ILE A 198 -0.27 -4.38 32.36
CA ILE A 198 1.08 -4.73 32.79
C ILE A 198 1.73 -3.47 33.35
N VAL A 199 2.33 -3.58 34.52
CA VAL A 199 2.94 -2.48 35.24
C VAL A 199 4.41 -2.78 35.51
N THR A 200 5.25 -1.77 35.29
CA THR A 200 6.70 -1.86 35.53
C THR A 200 7.06 -1.77 37.01
N SER A 201 8.31 -2.10 37.34
CA SER A 201 8.88 -1.98 38.70
C SER A 201 8.76 -0.60 39.30
N LYS A 202 8.69 0.44 38.44
CA LYS A 202 8.51 1.84 38.84
C LYS A 202 7.25 2.06 39.71
N THR A 203 6.17 1.35 39.43
CA THR A 203 4.96 1.37 40.27
C THR A 203 4.93 0.17 41.22
N MET A 204 5.30 -1.02 40.73
CA MET A 204 5.10 -2.27 41.47
C MET A 204 5.96 -2.38 42.73
N ASN A 205 7.16 -1.77 42.75
CA ASN A 205 8.00 -1.69 43.94
C ASN A 205 7.36 -0.89 45.09
N PHE A 206 6.31 -0.12 44.79
CA PHE A 206 5.56 0.74 45.70
C PHE A 206 4.10 0.28 45.83
N LEU A 207 3.75 -0.95 45.46
CA LEU A 207 2.35 -1.39 45.55
C LEU A 207 1.81 -1.35 46.99
N ASP A 208 2.63 -1.77 47.95
CA ASP A 208 2.28 -1.82 49.39
C ASP A 208 2.12 -0.42 50.02
N SER A 209 2.55 0.62 49.30
CA SER A 209 2.40 2.02 49.68
C SER A 209 1.16 2.71 49.12
N LEU A 210 0.41 2.04 48.26
CA LEU A 210 -0.78 2.63 47.64
C LEU A 210 -1.99 2.51 48.57
N ASP A 211 -2.86 3.51 48.52
CA ASP A 211 -4.12 3.51 49.26
C ASP A 211 -4.98 2.27 48.93
N SER A 212 -5.72 1.78 49.92
CA SER A 212 -6.64 0.63 49.76
C SER A 212 -7.64 0.82 48.60
N SER A 213 -8.05 2.05 48.31
CA SER A 213 -8.95 2.40 47.20
C SER A 213 -8.28 2.16 45.83
N VAL A 214 -7.04 2.62 45.67
CA VAL A 214 -6.21 2.44 44.48
C VAL A 214 -5.92 0.96 44.29
N TYR A 215 -5.54 0.27 45.36
CA TYR A 215 -5.27 -1.15 45.35
C TYR A 215 -6.47 -1.96 44.81
N LYS A 216 -7.69 -1.62 45.24
CA LYS A 216 -8.94 -2.22 44.73
C LYS A 216 -9.26 -1.85 43.28
N SER A 217 -8.66 -0.78 42.76
CA SER A 217 -8.80 -0.40 41.35
C SER A 217 -7.89 -1.23 40.43
N MET A 218 -6.72 -1.64 40.92
CA MET A 218 -5.69 -2.41 40.21
C MET A 218 -5.92 -3.93 40.19
N ARG A 219 -7.14 -4.42 40.44
CA ARG A 219 -7.39 -5.86 40.52
C ARG A 219 -7.20 -6.55 39.17
N GLY A 220 -6.39 -7.60 39.16
CA GLY A 220 -6.02 -8.37 37.97
C GLY A 220 -4.89 -7.75 37.14
N VAL A 221 -4.26 -6.70 37.65
CA VAL A 221 -3.06 -6.10 37.03
C VAL A 221 -1.85 -7.01 37.28
N ILE A 222 -1.00 -7.14 36.27
CA ILE A 222 0.28 -7.85 36.38
C ILE A 222 1.39 -6.82 36.58
N GLY A 223 2.27 -7.06 37.54
CA GLY A 223 3.39 -6.18 37.83
C GLY A 223 4.72 -6.92 37.82
N PHE A 224 5.77 -6.25 37.35
CA PHE A 224 7.16 -6.69 37.50
C PHE A 224 7.76 -6.01 38.74
N LYS A 225 8.14 -6.76 39.77
CA LYS A 225 8.75 -6.25 41.02
C LYS A 225 10.20 -6.71 41.10
N SER A 226 11.12 -5.86 41.56
CA SER A 226 12.52 -6.27 41.74
C SER A 226 12.62 -7.39 42.78
N TYR A 227 13.33 -8.48 42.48
CA TYR A 227 13.41 -9.63 43.39
C TYR A 227 14.19 -9.30 44.67
N VAL A 228 13.62 -9.70 45.82
CA VAL A 228 14.28 -9.66 47.12
C VAL A 228 14.29 -11.06 47.69
N SER A 229 15.47 -11.56 48.05
CA SER A 229 15.59 -12.93 48.54
C SER A 229 14.88 -13.10 49.89
N GLU A 230 13.94 -14.05 49.96
CA GLU A 230 13.27 -14.39 51.21
C GLU A 230 14.28 -15.01 52.19
N SER A 231 14.66 -14.26 53.21
CA SER A 231 15.55 -14.71 54.27
C SER A 231 15.00 -14.37 55.65
N SER A 232 15.33 -15.21 56.64
CA SER A 232 14.96 -14.96 58.04
C SER A 232 15.47 -13.62 58.56
N LYS A 233 16.59 -13.12 58.01
CA LYS A 233 17.14 -11.79 58.31
C LYS A 233 16.24 -10.66 57.81
N ILE A 234 15.74 -10.74 56.57
CA ILE A 234 14.82 -9.75 56.02
C ILE A 234 13.48 -9.80 56.75
N GLN A 235 12.95 -10.98 57.06
CA GLN A 235 11.73 -11.11 57.86
C GLN A 235 11.88 -10.46 59.25
N ASN A 236 12.99 -10.72 59.95
CA ASN A 236 13.29 -10.08 61.23
C ASN A 236 13.51 -8.57 61.11
N LEU A 237 14.05 -8.09 59.99
CA LEU A 237 14.16 -6.66 59.70
C LEU A 237 12.77 -6.03 59.51
N THR A 238 11.90 -6.63 58.69
CA THR A 238 10.54 -6.16 58.45
C THR A 238 9.71 -6.13 59.73
N LEU A 239 9.83 -7.15 60.60
CA LEU A 239 9.14 -7.17 61.90
C LEU A 239 9.61 -6.03 62.82
N ARG A 240 10.90 -5.74 62.86
CA ARG A 240 11.44 -4.63 63.66
C ARG A 240 11.05 -3.27 63.09
N TRP A 241 11.10 -3.13 61.77
CA TRP A 241 10.63 -1.93 61.07
C TRP A 241 9.19 -1.63 61.46
N ARG A 242 8.30 -2.62 61.39
CA ARG A 242 6.91 -2.49 61.85
C ARG A 242 6.83 -2.02 63.30
N LYS A 243 7.61 -2.62 64.19
CA LYS A 243 7.58 -2.29 65.63
C LYS A 243 8.05 -0.85 65.93
N GLU A 244 9.09 -0.35 65.26
CA GLU A 244 9.59 1.02 65.48
C GLU A 244 8.61 2.07 64.95
N PHE A 245 8.00 1.84 63.78
CA PHE A 245 7.08 2.81 63.18
C PHE A 245 5.68 2.82 63.81
N GLN A 246 5.17 1.68 64.29
CA GLN A 246 3.92 1.62 65.06
C GLN A 246 3.97 2.42 66.38
N GLN A 247 5.16 2.68 66.92
CA GLN A 247 5.34 3.46 68.16
C GLN A 247 5.40 4.97 67.92
N THR A 248 5.59 5.41 66.67
CA THR A 248 5.89 6.82 66.36
C THR A 248 4.71 7.53 65.68
N GLU A 249 3.88 6.83 64.91
CA GLU A 249 2.68 7.40 64.27
C GLU A 249 1.47 6.47 64.43
N SER A 250 0.41 6.95 65.09
CA SER A 250 -0.77 6.15 65.49
C SER A 250 -1.75 5.86 64.35
N ASP A 251 -1.64 6.55 63.21
CA ASP A 251 -2.65 6.54 62.14
C ASP A 251 -2.21 5.80 60.86
N MET A 252 -1.02 5.18 60.82
CA MET A 252 -0.52 4.54 59.60
C MET A 252 -0.96 3.07 59.45
N GLU A 253 -1.80 2.79 58.45
CA GLU A 253 -2.04 1.43 57.94
C GLU A 253 -0.74 0.84 57.37
N PHE A 254 -0.26 -0.23 58.00
CA PHE A 254 0.72 -1.25 57.55
C PHE A 254 1.56 -0.98 56.29
N TRP A 255 2.62 -0.18 56.40
CA TRP A 255 3.64 -0.10 55.36
C TRP A 255 4.61 -1.28 55.45
N GLU A 256 4.56 -2.19 54.48
CA GLU A 256 5.58 -3.23 54.34
C GLU A 256 6.92 -2.61 53.90
N LEU A 257 8.04 -3.24 54.27
CA LEU A 257 9.36 -2.76 53.90
C LEU A 257 9.55 -2.95 52.39
N ASN A 258 9.53 -1.85 51.64
CA ASN A 258 9.68 -1.88 50.18
C ASN A 258 11.11 -2.23 49.73
N THR A 259 11.29 -2.45 48.43
CA THR A 259 12.58 -2.85 47.84
C THR A 259 13.70 -1.84 48.12
N PHE A 260 13.39 -0.54 48.04
CA PHE A 260 14.32 0.55 48.36
C PHE A 260 14.76 0.53 49.83
N GLY A 261 13.87 0.19 50.76
CA GLY A 261 14.21 0.04 52.17
C GLY A 261 15.21 -1.10 52.42
N VAL A 262 15.06 -2.23 51.73
CA VAL A 262 16.00 -3.35 51.80
C VAL A 262 17.35 -2.99 51.16
N GLN A 263 17.32 -2.27 50.04
CA GLN A 263 18.54 -1.75 49.39
C GLN A 263 19.26 -0.74 50.27
N ALA A 264 18.56 0.20 50.88
CA ALA A 264 19.12 1.17 51.81
C ALA A 264 19.77 0.49 53.03
N TYR A 265 19.10 -0.53 53.57
CA TYR A 265 19.64 -1.34 54.67
C TYR A 265 20.95 -2.03 54.25
N SER A 266 20.95 -2.65 53.07
CA SER A 266 22.12 -3.36 52.54
C SER A 266 23.28 -2.42 52.21
N ALA A 267 23.00 -1.26 51.60
CA ALA A 267 23.98 -0.22 51.29
C ALA A 267 24.62 0.36 52.55
N ALA A 268 23.81 0.68 53.57
CA ALA A 268 24.32 1.19 54.85
C ALA A 268 25.16 0.14 55.60
N TRP A 269 24.76 -1.14 55.55
CA TRP A 269 25.53 -2.24 56.14
C TRP A 269 26.88 -2.41 55.44
N ALA A 270 26.86 -2.46 54.11
CA ALA A 270 28.06 -2.56 53.28
C ALA A 270 29.02 -1.40 53.53
N LEU A 271 28.50 -0.17 53.63
CA LEU A 271 29.29 1.01 53.94
C LEU A 271 29.93 0.93 55.33
N ALA A 272 29.20 0.48 56.34
CA ALA A 272 29.74 0.27 57.69
C ALA A 272 30.90 -0.71 57.68
N GLU A 273 30.75 -1.84 57.00
CA GLU A 273 31.81 -2.83 56.88
C GLU A 273 33.05 -2.30 56.16
N VAL A 274 32.85 -1.54 55.08
CA VAL A 274 33.94 -0.93 54.30
C VAL A 274 34.70 0.10 55.15
N ILE A 275 34.01 1.00 55.84
CA ILE A 275 34.63 2.04 56.66
C ILE A 275 35.47 1.43 57.78
N GLU A 276 34.97 0.38 58.45
CA GLU A 276 35.74 -0.35 59.47
C GLU A 276 36.98 -1.01 58.87
N SER A 277 36.83 -1.70 57.74
CA SER A 277 37.96 -2.34 57.07
C SER A 277 39.01 -1.33 56.60
N ALA A 278 38.59 -0.09 56.29
CA ALA A 278 39.44 1.00 55.83
C ALA A 278 40.19 1.70 56.95
N GLY A 279 39.76 1.54 58.21
CA GLY A 279 40.41 2.18 59.36
C GLY A 279 40.38 3.72 59.30
N ILE A 280 39.36 4.29 58.66
CA ILE A 280 39.27 5.74 58.38
C ILE A 280 39.01 6.51 59.68
N LYS A 281 39.92 7.42 60.03
CA LYS A 281 39.77 8.32 61.19
C LYS A 281 39.33 9.71 60.72
N HIS A 282 38.22 10.21 61.27
CA HIS A 282 37.61 11.47 60.84
C HIS A 282 38.56 12.69 60.88
N SER A 283 39.53 12.72 61.81
CA SER A 283 40.41 13.88 62.04
C SER A 283 41.50 14.15 60.97
N GLN A 284 41.58 13.38 59.88
CA GLN A 284 42.59 13.54 58.82
C GLN A 284 42.00 13.63 57.38
N ASN A 285 40.68 13.73 57.24
CA ASN A 285 40.00 13.35 56.00
C ASN A 285 39.86 14.45 54.94
N TRP A 286 39.93 15.73 55.29
CA TRP A 286 39.75 16.83 54.34
C TRP A 286 41.00 17.70 54.28
N ALA A 287 41.45 18.02 53.07
CA ALA A 287 42.56 18.96 52.89
C ALA A 287 42.22 20.32 53.55
N LYS A 288 43.20 20.93 54.25
CA LYS A 288 43.05 22.26 54.86
C LYS A 288 42.90 23.31 53.74
N GLY A 289 41.68 23.77 53.52
CA GLY A 289 41.36 24.89 52.63
C GLY A 289 41.11 26.17 53.44
N VAL A 290 41.55 27.30 52.91
CA VAL A 290 41.34 28.64 53.50
C VAL A 290 39.84 28.96 53.46
N GLY A 291 39.26 29.23 54.64
CA GLY A 291 37.83 29.51 54.78
C GLY A 291 37.41 30.73 53.97
N LEU A 292 36.46 30.54 53.06
CA LEU A 292 35.77 31.61 52.35
C LEU A 292 34.27 31.47 52.58
N LYS A 293 33.63 32.58 52.94
CA LYS A 293 32.21 32.69 53.28
C LYS A 293 31.27 32.67 52.06
N GLN A 294 31.75 32.27 50.87
CA GLN A 294 31.04 32.39 49.61
C GLN A 294 31.17 31.09 48.80
N LEU A 295 30.02 30.52 48.40
CA LEU A 295 29.91 29.25 47.66
C LEU A 295 30.69 29.35 46.34
N ASP A 296 31.87 28.74 46.27
CA ASP A 296 32.69 28.67 45.06
C ASP A 296 32.80 27.21 44.60
N LEU A 297 31.89 26.81 43.72
CA LEU A 297 31.87 25.48 43.08
C LEU A 297 33.19 25.16 42.37
N ALA A 298 34.02 26.16 42.01
CA ALA A 298 35.33 25.94 41.43
C ALA A 298 36.32 25.34 42.44
N ARG A 299 36.15 25.60 43.74
CA ARG A 299 37.09 25.30 44.84
C ARG A 299 36.54 24.35 45.91
N LEU A 300 35.59 23.48 45.54
CA LEU A 300 35.11 22.39 46.40
C LEU A 300 36.30 21.63 47.01
N ARG A 301 36.25 21.42 48.33
CA ARG A 301 37.29 20.69 49.06
C ARG A 301 37.24 19.22 48.65
N VAL A 302 38.40 18.58 48.65
CA VAL A 302 38.56 17.19 48.20
C VAL A 302 38.72 16.28 49.42
N SER A 303 37.95 15.18 49.44
CA SER A 303 38.07 14.13 50.45
C SER A 303 39.31 13.27 50.18
N ASN A 304 40.18 13.14 51.19
CA ASN A 304 41.35 12.27 51.15
C ASN A 304 40.98 10.79 51.36
N SER A 305 39.76 10.52 51.83
CA SER A 305 39.29 9.18 52.20
C SER A 305 38.42 8.52 51.14
N GLY A 306 37.81 9.30 50.23
CA GLY A 306 36.80 8.76 49.33
C GLY A 306 37.33 7.82 48.26
N SER A 307 38.56 8.00 47.76
CA SER A 307 39.21 7.04 46.85
C SER A 307 39.54 5.71 47.54
N ALA A 308 39.89 5.75 48.83
CA ALA A 308 40.09 4.54 49.65
C ALA A 308 38.78 3.79 49.91
N ILE A 309 37.68 4.51 50.13
CA ILE A 309 36.34 3.92 50.25
C ILE A 309 35.92 3.30 48.92
N LEU A 310 36.03 4.05 47.82
CA LEU A 310 35.67 3.61 46.48
C LEU A 310 36.45 2.35 46.07
N SER A 311 37.77 2.38 46.17
CA SER A 311 38.61 1.22 45.82
C SER A 311 38.26 -0.02 46.63
N LYS A 312 37.91 0.12 47.93
CA LYS A 312 37.48 -1.02 48.74
C LYS A 312 36.12 -1.57 48.33
N ILE A 313 35.17 -0.69 48.01
CA ILE A 313 33.85 -1.10 47.49
C ILE A 313 34.02 -1.84 46.16
N THR A 314 34.84 -1.33 45.25
CA THR A 314 35.05 -1.89 43.90
C THR A 314 35.93 -3.16 43.92
N SER A 315 36.87 -3.27 44.85
CA SER A 315 37.80 -4.42 44.97
C SER A 315 37.14 -5.70 45.49
N ARG A 316 36.06 -5.59 46.26
CA ARG A 316 35.25 -6.74 46.65
C ARG A 316 34.36 -7.11 45.46
N LYS A 317 34.35 -8.38 45.06
CA LYS A 317 33.42 -8.88 44.02
C LYS A 317 32.02 -8.37 44.36
N SER A 318 31.47 -7.52 43.49
CA SER A 318 30.18 -6.85 43.68
C SER A 318 29.06 -7.80 44.12
N GLY A 319 29.13 -9.06 43.70
CA GLY A 319 28.19 -10.13 44.10
C GLY A 319 28.25 -10.59 45.58
N GLU A 320 29.34 -10.43 46.33
CA GLU A 320 29.43 -10.89 47.73
C GLU A 320 28.98 -9.82 48.75
N LEU A 321 29.08 -8.54 48.38
CA LEU A 321 28.68 -7.40 49.23
C LEU A 321 27.21 -6.97 48.98
N LEU A 322 26.78 -6.93 47.70
CA LEU A 322 25.40 -6.62 47.31
C LEU A 322 24.51 -7.87 47.23
N GLY A 323 25.07 -9.02 46.86
CA GLY A 323 24.33 -10.25 46.52
C GLY A 323 23.97 -11.17 47.69
N LYS A 324 24.14 -10.74 48.96
CA LYS A 324 23.63 -11.51 50.11
C LYS A 324 22.10 -11.50 50.21
N PHE A 325 21.44 -10.50 49.60
CA PHE A 325 20.00 -10.28 49.73
C PHE A 325 19.26 -9.98 48.41
N HIS A 326 19.96 -9.59 47.35
CA HIS A 326 19.37 -9.25 46.05
C HIS A 326 20.08 -9.95 44.88
N HIS A 327 19.30 -10.44 43.92
CA HIS A 327 19.80 -10.84 42.60
C HIS A 327 19.59 -9.64 41.66
N LEU A 328 20.68 -9.04 41.16
CA LEU A 328 20.63 -7.76 40.44
C LEU A 328 19.87 -7.82 39.08
N ASP A 329 19.66 -9.03 38.54
CA ASP A 329 19.04 -9.26 37.23
C ASP A 329 17.78 -10.12 37.28
N THR A 330 17.12 -10.21 38.45
CA THR A 330 15.90 -11.03 38.62
C THR A 330 14.70 -10.17 38.99
N TYR A 331 13.59 -10.39 38.28
CA TYR A 331 12.30 -9.76 38.53
C TYR A 331 11.25 -10.81 38.89
N GLU A 332 10.41 -10.51 39.89
CA GLU A 332 9.21 -11.27 40.20
C GLU A 332 8.05 -10.76 39.37
N ILE A 333 7.27 -11.68 38.81
CA ILE A 333 6.03 -11.38 38.13
C ILE A 333 4.90 -11.64 39.11
N LEU A 334 4.17 -10.58 39.43
CA LEU A 334 3.14 -10.57 40.45
C LEU A 334 1.79 -10.25 39.82
N ASN A 335 0.73 -10.82 40.38
CA ASN A 335 -0.64 -10.55 40.02
C ASN A 335 -1.38 -9.93 41.20
N VAL A 336 -1.97 -8.76 41.01
CA VAL A 336 -2.70 -8.02 42.04
C VAL A 336 -4.08 -8.66 42.26
N ILE A 337 -4.31 -9.22 43.47
CA ILE A 337 -5.57 -9.86 43.87
C ILE A 337 -6.27 -9.06 44.97
N CYS A 338 -7.52 -9.41 45.30
CA CYS A 338 -8.41 -8.59 46.14
C CYS A 338 -7.84 -8.07 47.47
N ARG A 339 -6.93 -8.80 48.13
CA ARG A 339 -6.35 -8.47 49.44
C ARG A 339 -4.83 -8.71 49.51
N GLY A 340 -4.14 -8.84 48.39
CA GLY A 340 -2.72 -9.18 48.36
C GLY A 340 -2.17 -9.33 46.95
N GLU A 341 -0.85 -9.42 46.82
CA GLU A 341 -0.22 -9.81 45.57
C GLU A 341 0.00 -11.32 45.56
N ARG A 342 -0.12 -11.94 44.39
CA ARG A 342 0.24 -13.35 44.20
C ARG A 342 1.39 -13.44 43.22
N ARG A 343 2.46 -14.11 43.60
CA ARG A 343 3.56 -14.42 42.69
C ARG A 343 3.10 -15.44 41.64
N VAL A 344 3.34 -15.14 40.37
CA VAL A 344 2.96 -16.00 39.24
C VAL A 344 4.15 -16.50 38.43
N GLY A 345 5.33 -15.92 38.60
CA GLY A 345 6.57 -16.40 38.00
C GLY A 345 7.74 -15.45 38.27
N PHE A 346 8.85 -15.72 37.58
CA PHE A 346 10.08 -14.95 37.61
C PHE A 346 10.56 -14.68 36.20
N TRP A 347 11.35 -13.63 36.04
CA TRP A 347 12.16 -13.41 34.86
C TRP A 347 13.61 -13.13 35.29
N ASN A 348 14.56 -13.78 34.60
CA ASN A 348 15.99 -13.61 34.80
C ASN A 348 16.68 -13.49 33.44
N SER A 349 17.71 -12.64 33.33
CA SER A 349 18.52 -12.49 32.12
C SER A 349 19.16 -13.81 31.63
N ALA A 350 19.49 -14.73 32.53
CA ALA A 350 20.14 -16.00 32.21
C ALA A 350 19.17 -17.11 31.74
N TYR A 351 17.97 -17.17 32.33
CA TYR A 351 17.03 -18.29 32.13
C TYR A 351 15.72 -17.89 31.46
N GLY A 352 15.48 -16.60 31.24
CA GLY A 352 14.22 -16.10 30.70
C GLY A 352 13.07 -16.20 31.71
N LEU A 353 11.86 -16.51 31.23
CA LEU A 353 10.67 -16.66 32.05
C LEU A 353 10.62 -18.04 32.71
N THR A 354 10.52 -18.08 34.03
CA THR A 354 10.47 -19.32 34.80
C THR A 354 9.39 -19.26 35.86
N LYS A 355 8.87 -20.43 36.24
CA LYS A 355 7.93 -20.54 37.37
C LYS A 355 8.65 -20.43 38.72
N GLU A 356 9.87 -20.96 38.80
CA GLU A 356 10.71 -21.00 40.00
C GLU A 356 12.01 -20.25 39.76
N ILE A 357 12.62 -19.71 40.83
CA ILE A 357 13.84 -18.91 40.73
C ILE A 357 15.05 -19.70 40.23
N ASN A 358 15.14 -20.98 40.59
CA ASN A 358 16.16 -21.92 40.14
C ASN A 358 15.47 -23.10 39.46
N PRO A 359 15.24 -23.04 38.14
CA PRO A 359 14.52 -24.10 37.45
C PRO A 359 15.30 -25.40 37.51
N SER A 360 14.66 -26.49 37.97
CA SER A 360 15.18 -27.83 37.75
C SER A 360 15.04 -28.19 36.26
N ILE A 361 16.02 -28.96 35.74
CA ILE A 361 16.11 -29.37 34.32
C ILE A 361 14.84 -30.10 33.82
N ASN A 362 13.96 -30.55 34.72
CA ASN A 362 12.73 -31.32 34.42
C ASN A 362 11.42 -30.62 34.85
N SER A 363 11.35 -29.30 34.89
CA SER A 363 10.11 -28.60 35.29
C SER A 363 9.07 -28.48 34.15
N SER A 364 7.79 -28.60 34.53
CA SER A 364 6.58 -28.81 33.73
C SER A 364 6.30 -27.80 32.59
N ALA A 365 5.45 -28.21 31.63
CA ALA A 365 5.02 -27.45 30.45
C ALA A 365 4.38 -26.05 30.68
N ASN A 366 4.06 -25.67 31.92
CA ASN A 366 3.44 -24.37 32.25
C ASN A 366 4.46 -23.39 32.84
N ILE A 367 4.66 -22.26 32.14
CA ILE A 367 5.65 -21.22 32.47
C ILE A 367 5.22 -20.38 33.69
N PHE A 368 3.91 -20.23 33.94
CA PHE A 368 3.36 -19.38 35.00
C PHE A 368 2.37 -20.14 35.90
N GLU A 369 2.17 -19.64 37.12
CA GLU A 369 0.98 -19.98 37.91
C GLU A 369 -0.30 -19.37 37.32
N ASN A 370 -1.47 -19.80 37.80
CA ASN A 370 -2.75 -19.28 37.35
C ASN A 370 -2.86 -17.77 37.59
N ILE A 371 -2.99 -17.03 36.49
CA ILE A 371 -3.17 -15.58 36.47
C ILE A 371 -4.67 -15.26 36.47
N ILE A 372 -5.07 -14.34 37.34
CA ILE A 372 -6.40 -13.74 37.41
C ILE A 372 -6.32 -12.38 36.75
N TRP A 373 -7.05 -12.19 35.68
CA TRP A 373 -7.10 -10.98 34.88
C TRP A 373 -8.23 -10.04 35.34
N PRO A 374 -8.23 -8.77 34.89
CA PRO A 374 -9.29 -7.82 35.19
C PRO A 374 -10.68 -8.39 34.87
N GLY A 375 -11.68 -8.01 35.68
CA GLY A 375 -13.02 -8.60 35.62
C GLY A 375 -13.12 -10.05 36.14
N PHE A 376 -12.17 -10.50 36.97
CA PHE A 376 -12.12 -11.86 37.57
C PHE A 376 -12.02 -12.99 36.54
N SER A 377 -11.40 -12.71 35.39
CA SER A 377 -11.22 -13.71 34.34
C SER A 377 -10.01 -14.59 34.63
N ILE A 378 -10.16 -15.92 34.56
CA ILE A 378 -9.03 -16.86 34.62
C ILE A 378 -8.37 -17.08 33.25
N THR A 379 -9.04 -16.63 32.18
CA THR A 379 -8.51 -16.68 30.82
C THR A 379 -7.83 -15.36 30.50
N ALA A 380 -6.63 -15.44 29.93
CA ALA A 380 -5.91 -14.27 29.45
C ALA A 380 -6.74 -13.50 28.43
N PRO A 381 -6.63 -12.16 28.39
CA PRO A 381 -7.21 -11.35 27.35
C PRO A 381 -6.81 -11.91 25.98
N GLU A 382 -7.82 -12.25 25.19
CA GLU A 382 -7.58 -12.74 23.84
C GLU A 382 -6.81 -11.68 23.04
N SER A 383 -5.79 -12.13 22.32
CA SER A 383 -5.16 -11.29 21.29
C SER A 383 -6.26 -10.82 20.34
N PHE A 384 -6.10 -9.65 19.71
CA PHE A 384 -7.07 -9.17 18.69
C PHE A 384 -7.43 -10.27 17.66
N LEU A 385 -6.46 -11.13 17.33
CA LEU A 385 -6.63 -12.30 16.46
C LEU A 385 -7.54 -13.40 17.07
N ALA A 386 -7.46 -13.67 18.37
CA ALA A 386 -8.32 -14.63 19.05
C ALA A 386 -9.75 -14.10 19.29
N LYS A 387 -9.92 -12.78 19.49
CA LYS A 387 -11.24 -12.11 19.50
C LYS A 387 -12.02 -12.29 18.19
N MET A 388 -11.31 -12.61 17.09
CA MET A 388 -11.89 -12.90 15.78
C MET A 388 -12.24 -14.39 15.58
N ASN A 389 -11.74 -15.29 16.42
CA ASN A 389 -12.14 -16.71 16.42
C ASN A 389 -13.52 -16.87 17.06
N GLY A 390 -14.55 -16.39 16.35
CA GLY A 390 -15.96 -16.48 16.75
C GLY A 390 -16.86 -15.47 16.07
N LYS A 391 -16.31 -14.39 15.49
CA LYS A 391 -17.04 -13.42 14.66
C LYS A 391 -16.43 -13.39 13.27
N SER A 392 -17.15 -13.90 12.28
CA SER A 392 -16.73 -13.82 10.88
C SER A 392 -16.60 -12.35 10.46
N PHE A 393 -15.49 -12.01 9.79
CA PHE A 393 -15.23 -10.69 9.26
C PHE A 393 -16.29 -10.34 8.20
N ARG A 394 -16.99 -9.22 8.36
CA ARG A 394 -18.13 -8.85 7.51
C ARG A 394 -17.63 -8.06 6.31
N ILE A 395 -17.64 -8.69 5.15
CA ILE A 395 -17.17 -8.09 3.90
C ILE A 395 -18.36 -7.60 3.09
N GLY A 396 -18.46 -6.29 2.91
CA GLY A 396 -19.47 -5.69 2.03
C GLY A 396 -19.11 -5.91 0.56
N ILE A 397 -20.04 -6.50 -0.21
CA ILE A 397 -19.89 -6.70 -1.66
C ILE A 397 -20.92 -5.84 -2.40
N PRO A 398 -20.54 -5.00 -3.37
CA PRO A 398 -21.50 -4.30 -4.20
C PRO A 398 -22.31 -5.31 -5.01
N ALA A 399 -23.61 -5.43 -4.72
CA ALA A 399 -24.45 -6.47 -5.32
C ALA A 399 -24.95 -6.11 -6.74
N ASN A 400 -24.77 -4.86 -7.16
CA ASN A 400 -25.24 -4.35 -8.45
C ASN A 400 -24.08 -4.18 -9.44
N GLY A 401 -23.21 -5.18 -9.53
CA GLY A 401 -22.14 -5.21 -10.52
C GLY A 401 -22.73 -5.19 -11.94
N ARG A 402 -22.36 -4.18 -12.74
CA ARG A 402 -22.81 -4.04 -14.15
C ARG A 402 -22.28 -5.16 -15.05
N PHE A 403 -21.13 -5.71 -14.66
CA PHE A 403 -20.45 -6.81 -15.32
C PHE A 403 -20.31 -7.96 -14.31
N PRO A 404 -21.10 -9.05 -14.45
CA PRO A 404 -21.05 -10.18 -13.53
C PRO A 404 -19.68 -10.87 -13.51
N GLU A 405 -18.86 -10.67 -14.55
CA GLU A 405 -17.48 -11.15 -14.64
C GLU A 405 -16.55 -10.47 -13.61
N LEU A 406 -16.83 -9.22 -13.21
CA LEU A 406 -16.08 -8.52 -12.17
C LEU A 406 -16.59 -8.86 -10.77
N VAL A 407 -17.90 -8.69 -10.57
CA VAL A 407 -18.61 -8.98 -9.31
C VAL A 407 -20.00 -9.51 -9.66
N GLY A 408 -20.22 -10.81 -9.46
CA GLY A 408 -21.48 -11.49 -9.65
C GLY A 408 -22.04 -11.99 -8.32
N VAL A 409 -23.29 -11.62 -8.03
CA VAL A 409 -24.02 -12.04 -6.83
C VAL A 409 -25.28 -12.78 -7.27
N ASN A 410 -25.27 -14.10 -7.13
CA ASN A 410 -26.40 -14.95 -7.48
C ASN A 410 -27.00 -15.59 -6.24
N HIS A 411 -28.31 -15.48 -6.07
CA HIS A 411 -29.03 -16.15 -5.00
C HIS A 411 -29.49 -17.53 -5.47
N ASP A 412 -28.92 -18.60 -4.92
CA ASP A 412 -29.36 -19.96 -5.24
C ASP A 412 -30.64 -20.28 -4.47
N GLN A 413 -31.74 -20.46 -5.21
CA GLN A 413 -33.06 -20.74 -4.65
C GLN A 413 -33.17 -22.14 -4.02
N GLN A 414 -32.31 -23.10 -4.41
CA GLN A 414 -32.34 -24.46 -3.85
C GLN A 414 -31.61 -24.57 -2.50
N SER A 415 -30.49 -23.86 -2.33
CA SER A 415 -29.69 -23.91 -1.10
C SER A 415 -29.92 -22.73 -0.14
N ASN A 416 -30.73 -21.74 -0.55
CA ASN A 416 -30.95 -20.47 0.15
C ASN A 416 -29.63 -19.76 0.53
N LYS A 417 -28.60 -19.91 -0.31
CA LYS A 417 -27.27 -19.30 -0.13
C LYS A 417 -26.98 -18.31 -1.26
N THR A 418 -26.41 -17.18 -0.90
CA THR A 418 -25.91 -16.20 -1.87
C THR A 418 -24.49 -16.59 -2.29
N ILE A 419 -24.31 -16.81 -3.59
CA ILE A 419 -23.04 -17.22 -4.20
C ILE A 419 -22.37 -15.97 -4.82
N PHE A 420 -21.18 -15.67 -4.32
CA PHE A 420 -20.33 -14.56 -4.80
C PHE A 420 -19.24 -15.11 -5.72
N LYS A 421 -19.20 -14.58 -6.95
CA LYS A 421 -18.23 -14.94 -8.02
C LYS A 421 -17.74 -13.68 -8.73
N GLY A 422 -16.69 -13.80 -9.53
CA GLY A 422 -16.11 -12.70 -10.31
C GLY A 422 -14.64 -12.46 -10.00
N PHE A 423 -13.99 -11.72 -10.89
CA PHE A 423 -12.57 -11.39 -10.81
C PHE A 423 -12.17 -10.78 -9.45
N CYS A 424 -12.93 -9.81 -8.95
CA CYS A 424 -12.59 -9.11 -7.70
C CYS A 424 -12.68 -10.04 -6.48
N ILE A 425 -13.63 -10.98 -6.49
CA ILE A 425 -13.82 -11.97 -5.42
C ILE A 425 -12.68 -13.01 -5.46
N GLU A 426 -12.26 -13.45 -6.64
CA GLU A 426 -11.16 -14.42 -6.79
C GLU A 426 -9.82 -13.80 -6.37
N VAL A 427 -9.55 -12.55 -6.76
CA VAL A 427 -8.35 -11.81 -6.33
C VAL A 427 -8.31 -11.67 -4.81
N PHE A 428 -9.43 -11.31 -4.18
CA PHE A 428 -9.50 -11.18 -2.72
C PHE A 428 -9.23 -12.51 -2.01
N ARG A 429 -9.85 -13.61 -2.45
CA ARG A 429 -9.60 -14.95 -1.87
C ARG A 429 -8.14 -15.36 -2.02
N ALA A 430 -7.56 -15.20 -3.22
CA ALA A 430 -6.16 -15.52 -3.46
C ALA A 430 -5.20 -14.68 -2.60
N ALA A 431 -5.55 -13.43 -2.30
CA ALA A 431 -4.77 -12.57 -1.42
C ALA A 431 -4.90 -13.01 0.06
N VAL A 432 -6.08 -13.44 0.50
CA VAL A 432 -6.30 -13.97 1.85
C VAL A 432 -5.55 -15.29 2.05
N ASP A 433 -5.55 -16.19 1.06
CA ASP A 433 -4.86 -17.50 1.12
C ASP A 433 -3.33 -17.36 1.28
N LYS A 434 -2.77 -16.18 0.97
CA LYS A 434 -1.36 -15.84 1.13
C LYS A 434 -1.01 -15.30 2.51
N LEU A 435 -2.00 -15.01 3.35
CA LEU A 435 -1.74 -14.44 4.67
C LEU A 435 -1.15 -15.50 5.62
N PRO A 436 -0.26 -15.11 6.55
CA PRO A 436 0.37 -16.03 7.49
C PRO A 436 -0.56 -16.48 8.63
N TYR A 437 -1.86 -16.19 8.54
CA TYR A 437 -2.88 -16.50 9.54
C TYR A 437 -4.23 -16.76 8.86
N GLU A 438 -5.02 -17.66 9.43
CA GLU A 438 -6.36 -17.98 8.93
C GLU A 438 -7.38 -16.90 9.31
N ILE A 439 -8.29 -16.57 8.39
CA ILE A 439 -9.38 -15.61 8.61
C ILE A 439 -10.69 -16.27 8.22
N SER A 440 -11.67 -16.25 9.13
CA SER A 440 -13.07 -16.52 8.78
C SER A 440 -13.76 -15.20 8.40
N PHE A 441 -14.36 -15.15 7.22
CA PHE A 441 -15.10 -14.00 6.73
C PHE A 441 -16.41 -14.42 6.06
N GLU A 442 -17.41 -13.55 6.13
CA GLU A 442 -18.67 -13.70 5.42
C GLU A 442 -18.88 -12.54 4.46
N TYR A 443 -19.48 -12.84 3.31
CA TYR A 443 -19.83 -11.83 2.32
C TYR A 443 -21.26 -11.36 2.55
N ILE A 444 -21.45 -10.06 2.64
CA ILE A 444 -22.76 -9.43 2.81
C ILE A 444 -23.04 -8.56 1.58
N PRO A 445 -24.12 -8.81 0.84
CA PRO A 445 -24.45 -8.03 -0.34
C PRO A 445 -24.95 -6.63 0.04
N PHE A 446 -24.51 -5.62 -0.69
CA PHE A 446 -24.95 -4.24 -0.58
C PHE A 446 -25.72 -3.84 -1.84
N TYR A 447 -27.06 -3.77 -1.73
CA TYR A 447 -27.97 -3.47 -2.84
C TYR A 447 -28.20 -1.97 -3.03
N ASN A 448 -28.69 -1.57 -4.22
CA ASN A 448 -28.81 -0.16 -4.63
C ASN A 448 -29.76 0.67 -3.74
N HIS A 449 -30.75 0.04 -3.10
CA HIS A 449 -31.62 0.71 -2.13
C HIS A 449 -30.89 1.10 -0.84
N HIS A 450 -29.69 0.55 -0.59
CA HIS A 450 -28.83 0.92 0.53
C HIS A 450 -27.83 2.05 0.21
N GLY A 451 -27.69 2.45 -1.07
CA GLY A 451 -26.84 3.58 -1.49
C GLY A 451 -25.88 3.28 -2.64
N SER A 452 -25.00 4.23 -2.93
CA SER A 452 -23.93 4.19 -3.93
C SER A 452 -22.68 3.45 -3.45
N TYR A 453 -21.70 3.24 -4.33
CA TYR A 453 -20.36 2.74 -3.95
C TYR A 453 -19.70 3.60 -2.88
N SER A 454 -19.92 4.92 -2.89
CA SER A 454 -19.36 5.80 -1.87
C SER A 454 -20.03 5.56 -0.51
N ASP A 455 -21.32 5.22 -0.50
CA ASP A 455 -22.06 4.85 0.70
C ASP A 455 -21.58 3.51 1.26
N LEU A 456 -21.36 2.50 0.41
CA LEU A 456 -20.74 1.22 0.82
C LEU A 456 -19.41 1.44 1.53
N VAL A 457 -18.53 2.26 0.94
CA VAL A 457 -17.23 2.58 1.55
C VAL A 457 -17.42 3.38 2.84
N TYR A 458 -18.43 4.26 2.90
CA TYR A 458 -18.73 5.04 4.11
C TYR A 458 -19.23 4.14 5.26
N GLN A 459 -19.98 3.08 4.96
CA GLN A 459 -20.40 2.08 5.96
C GLN A 459 -19.23 1.38 6.66
N ILE A 460 -18.04 1.32 6.05
CA ILE A 460 -16.82 0.81 6.68
C ILE A 460 -16.37 1.76 7.80
N SER A 461 -16.44 3.07 7.57
CA SER A 461 -16.12 4.08 8.60
C SER A 461 -17.09 4.03 9.78
N LEU A 462 -18.35 3.68 9.52
CA LEU A 462 -19.38 3.44 10.53
C LEU A 462 -19.28 2.07 11.21
N GLN A 463 -18.33 1.22 10.82
CA GLN A 463 -18.09 -0.13 11.36
C GLN A 463 -19.25 -1.12 11.15
N ASN A 464 -20.12 -0.87 10.16
CA ASN A 464 -21.16 -1.82 9.75
C ASN A 464 -20.58 -2.97 8.92
N TYR A 465 -19.50 -2.69 8.17
CA TYR A 465 -18.66 -3.68 7.50
C TYR A 465 -17.22 -3.53 7.95
N ASP A 466 -16.47 -4.63 7.94
CA ASP A 466 -15.07 -4.65 8.35
C ASP A 466 -14.11 -4.45 7.15
N ALA A 467 -14.59 -4.71 5.93
CA ALA A 467 -13.99 -4.28 4.66
C ALA A 467 -15.04 -4.25 3.55
N ALA A 468 -14.70 -3.64 2.40
CA ALA A 468 -15.47 -3.80 1.17
C ALA A 468 -14.59 -4.32 0.03
N VAL A 469 -15.14 -5.30 -0.70
CA VAL A 469 -14.48 -6.02 -1.78
C VAL A 469 -15.37 -5.95 -3.02
N GLY A 470 -14.79 -5.55 -4.14
CA GLY A 470 -15.52 -5.38 -5.40
C GLY A 470 -14.79 -4.41 -6.32
N ASP A 471 -15.42 -4.07 -7.45
CA ASP A 471 -14.97 -3.12 -8.46
C ASP A 471 -14.99 -1.64 -7.96
N ILE A 472 -14.37 -1.39 -6.81
CA ILE A 472 -14.37 -0.10 -6.11
C ILE A 472 -13.15 0.72 -6.56
N THR A 473 -13.40 1.77 -7.32
CA THR A 473 -12.37 2.72 -7.74
C THR A 473 -11.81 3.49 -6.53
N ILE A 474 -10.47 3.59 -6.45
CA ILE A 474 -9.76 4.38 -5.42
C ILE A 474 -9.88 5.87 -5.76
N LEU A 475 -10.45 6.65 -4.83
CA LEU A 475 -10.77 8.06 -5.02
C LEU A 475 -10.40 8.90 -3.81
N SER A 476 -9.98 10.15 -4.03
CA SER A 476 -9.57 11.06 -2.96
C SER A 476 -10.67 11.28 -1.91
N ASN A 477 -11.93 11.47 -2.32
CA ASN A 477 -13.05 11.63 -1.39
C ASN A 477 -13.24 10.40 -0.49
N ARG A 478 -13.14 9.19 -1.06
CA ARG A 478 -13.26 7.92 -0.33
C ARG A 478 -12.07 7.70 0.62
N SER A 479 -10.85 8.04 0.19
CA SER A 479 -9.63 7.97 1.01
C SER A 479 -9.62 8.89 2.24
N THR A 480 -10.59 9.81 2.37
CA THR A 480 -10.70 10.64 3.58
C THR A 480 -11.16 9.84 4.80
N TYR A 481 -11.93 8.76 4.63
CA TYR A 481 -12.52 7.97 5.72
C TYR A 481 -12.12 6.48 5.73
N VAL A 482 -11.51 5.96 4.67
CA VAL A 482 -10.95 4.59 4.60
C VAL A 482 -9.54 4.57 4.03
N ASP A 483 -8.83 3.46 4.24
CA ASP A 483 -7.59 3.14 3.53
C ASP A 483 -7.87 2.07 2.46
N PHE A 484 -7.26 2.22 1.29
CA PHE A 484 -7.36 1.25 0.20
C PHE A 484 -6.10 0.39 0.11
N THR A 485 -6.25 -0.80 -0.44
CA THR A 485 -5.11 -1.60 -0.86
C THR A 485 -4.40 -0.98 -2.06
N VAL A 486 -3.20 -1.49 -2.39
CA VAL A 486 -2.62 -1.25 -3.72
C VAL A 486 -3.61 -1.71 -4.80
N PRO A 487 -3.71 -0.99 -5.93
CA PRO A 487 -4.69 -1.30 -6.96
C PRO A 487 -4.37 -2.64 -7.60
N TYR A 488 -5.40 -3.48 -7.80
CA TYR A 488 -5.25 -4.82 -8.37
C TYR A 488 -5.79 -4.95 -9.80
N SER A 489 -6.35 -3.88 -10.38
CA SER A 489 -6.83 -3.84 -11.77
C SER A 489 -5.93 -2.99 -12.66
N SER A 490 -6.21 -3.02 -13.97
CA SER A 490 -5.70 -2.01 -14.91
C SER A 490 -6.16 -0.61 -14.49
N LEU A 491 -5.27 0.37 -14.65
CA LEU A 491 -5.50 1.77 -14.29
C LEU A 491 -5.93 2.57 -15.51
N GLY A 492 -6.80 3.56 -15.32
CA GLY A 492 -7.13 4.52 -16.37
C GLY A 492 -8.47 4.33 -17.04
N LEU A 493 -8.83 5.34 -17.83
CA LEU A 493 -10.00 5.34 -18.70
C LEU A 493 -9.60 4.95 -20.12
N GLY A 494 -10.57 4.46 -20.88
CA GLY A 494 -10.44 4.27 -22.32
C GLY A 494 -11.73 4.64 -23.03
N PHE A 495 -11.65 4.62 -24.35
CA PHE A 495 -12.81 4.70 -25.22
C PHE A 495 -13.01 3.37 -25.92
N VAL A 496 -14.26 2.92 -26.00
CA VAL A 496 -14.65 1.88 -26.93
C VAL A 496 -15.32 2.51 -28.14
N VAL A 497 -14.94 2.04 -29.31
CA VAL A 497 -15.40 2.55 -30.61
C VAL A 497 -15.75 1.39 -31.51
N LYS A 498 -16.73 1.60 -32.38
CA LYS A 498 -17.08 0.63 -33.41
C LYS A 498 -15.97 0.61 -34.47
N LEU A 499 -15.52 -0.58 -34.84
CA LEU A 499 -14.65 -0.76 -36.00
C LEU A 499 -15.46 -0.47 -37.27
N ASP A 500 -14.88 0.32 -38.18
CA ASP A 500 -15.50 0.59 -39.47
C ASP A 500 -15.65 -0.71 -40.27
N ASP A 501 -16.80 -0.90 -40.92
CA ASP A 501 -16.99 -2.00 -41.85
C ASP A 501 -15.89 -1.96 -42.92
N LYS A 502 -15.32 -3.12 -43.27
CA LYS A 502 -14.23 -3.23 -44.25
C LYS A 502 -14.66 -2.62 -45.58
N ASP A 503 -14.16 -1.42 -45.87
CA ASP A 503 -14.55 -0.64 -47.04
C ASP A 503 -13.92 -1.22 -48.32
N PRO A 504 -14.72 -1.74 -49.28
CA PRO A 504 -14.19 -2.30 -50.54
C PRO A 504 -13.47 -1.28 -51.43
N TRP A 505 -13.68 0.02 -51.17
CA TRP A 505 -13.09 1.14 -51.88
C TRP A 505 -11.99 1.84 -51.07
N PHE A 506 -11.44 1.17 -50.05
CA PHE A 506 -10.40 1.69 -49.15
C PHE A 506 -9.22 2.34 -49.89
N PHE A 507 -8.83 1.81 -51.05
CA PHE A 507 -7.74 2.35 -51.88
C PHE A 507 -7.97 3.78 -52.40
N LEU A 508 -9.20 4.32 -52.37
CA LEU A 508 -9.48 5.72 -52.76
C LEU A 508 -9.29 6.73 -51.62
N LYS A 509 -9.32 6.26 -50.35
CA LYS A 509 -9.22 7.11 -49.14
C LYS A 509 -7.89 7.88 -48.95
N PRO A 510 -6.73 7.45 -49.47
CA PRO A 510 -5.48 8.18 -49.25
C PRO A 510 -5.46 9.61 -49.80
N LEU A 511 -6.28 9.92 -50.83
CA LEU A 511 -6.36 11.25 -51.43
C LEU A 511 -7.79 11.79 -51.35
N GLN A 512 -7.91 13.10 -51.15
CA GLN A 512 -9.22 13.76 -51.18
C GLN A 512 -9.79 13.79 -52.61
N PRO A 513 -11.13 13.81 -52.78
CA PRO A 513 -11.76 13.88 -54.10
C PRO A 513 -11.27 15.05 -54.96
N GLU A 514 -10.99 16.19 -54.33
CA GLU A 514 -10.44 17.39 -54.97
C GLU A 514 -9.10 17.11 -55.66
N LEU A 515 -8.21 16.37 -54.97
CA LEU A 515 -6.90 16.01 -55.49
C LEU A 515 -6.97 14.92 -56.57
N TRP A 516 -7.92 13.98 -56.45
CA TRP A 516 -8.23 13.01 -57.51
C TRP A 516 -8.67 13.70 -58.79
N ILE A 517 -9.60 14.66 -58.69
CA ILE A 517 -10.10 15.43 -59.84
C ILE A 517 -8.98 16.27 -60.46
N MET A 518 -8.20 16.99 -59.64
CA MET A 518 -7.08 17.81 -60.12
C MET A 518 -6.03 16.96 -60.86
N SER A 519 -5.74 15.76 -60.36
CA SER A 519 -4.81 14.82 -61.00
C SER A 519 -5.33 14.34 -62.35
N ALA A 520 -6.63 14.02 -62.44
CA ALA A 520 -7.28 13.64 -63.69
C ALA A 520 -7.32 14.79 -64.71
N CYS A 521 -7.60 16.03 -64.29
CA CYS A 521 -7.55 17.20 -65.18
C CYS A 521 -6.13 17.44 -65.70
N SER A 522 -5.12 17.37 -64.82
CA SER A 522 -3.72 17.53 -65.19
C SER A 522 -3.25 16.45 -66.17
N PHE A 523 -3.77 15.23 -66.02
CA PHE A 523 -3.53 14.11 -66.92
C PHE A 523 -4.01 14.36 -68.36
N PHE A 524 -5.23 14.88 -68.53
CA PHE A 524 -5.71 15.23 -69.87
C PHE A 524 -4.96 16.42 -70.46
N LEU A 525 -4.59 17.39 -69.61
CA LEU A 525 -3.83 18.57 -70.02
C LEU A 525 -2.42 18.22 -70.52
N ILE A 526 -1.72 17.29 -69.87
CA ILE A 526 -0.41 16.83 -70.35
C ILE A 526 -0.51 16.10 -71.68
N GLY A 527 -1.50 15.19 -71.83
CA GLY A 527 -1.74 14.50 -73.10
C GLY A 527 -2.01 15.47 -74.25
N PHE A 528 -2.81 16.51 -73.98
CA PHE A 528 -3.10 17.57 -74.95
C PHE A 528 -1.87 18.42 -75.31
N ILE A 529 -1.06 18.83 -74.33
CA ILE A 529 0.16 19.62 -74.58
C ILE A 529 1.17 18.83 -75.40
N ILE A 530 1.37 17.55 -75.07
CA ILE A 530 2.30 16.68 -75.80
C ILE A 530 1.80 16.46 -77.22
N TRP A 531 0.51 16.17 -77.40
CA TRP A 531 -0.09 16.10 -78.73
C TRP A 531 0.14 17.41 -79.51
N LEU A 532 -0.12 18.58 -78.92
CA LEU A 532 0.06 19.87 -79.59
C LEU A 532 1.51 20.11 -80.05
N VAL A 533 2.49 19.74 -79.23
CA VAL A 533 3.93 19.95 -79.51
C VAL A 533 4.52 18.90 -80.45
N GLU A 534 4.13 17.63 -80.33
CA GLU A 534 4.70 16.52 -81.11
C GLU A 534 3.94 16.23 -82.40
N HIS A 535 2.63 16.53 -82.49
CA HIS A 535 1.80 16.33 -83.70
C HIS A 535 2.46 16.86 -85.00
N PRO A 536 3.04 18.08 -85.05
CA PRO A 536 3.66 18.56 -86.29
C PRO A 536 5.00 17.89 -86.65
N ILE A 537 5.66 17.20 -85.71
CA ILE A 537 7.08 16.78 -85.86
C ILE A 537 7.26 15.25 -85.83
N ASN A 538 6.33 14.53 -85.18
CA ASN A 538 6.46 13.11 -84.91
C ASN A 538 5.33 12.31 -85.57
N GLU A 539 5.71 11.43 -86.50
CA GLU A 539 4.79 10.54 -87.22
C GLU A 539 4.02 9.59 -86.26
N GLU A 540 4.58 9.29 -85.08
CA GLU A 540 3.91 8.47 -84.06
C GLU A 540 2.63 9.12 -83.51
N PHE A 541 2.55 10.46 -83.54
CA PHE A 541 1.39 11.25 -83.08
C PHE A 541 0.48 11.71 -84.24
N GLN A 542 0.73 11.22 -85.46
CA GLN A 542 -0.05 11.52 -86.66
C GLN A 542 -0.97 10.34 -87.04
N GLY A 543 -2.10 10.63 -87.71
CA GLY A 543 -3.09 9.62 -88.11
C GLY A 543 -4.53 10.14 -88.11
N PRO A 544 -5.55 9.26 -88.28
CA PRO A 544 -6.96 9.62 -88.14
C PRO A 544 -7.25 10.19 -86.73
N PRO A 545 -8.22 11.11 -86.56
CA PRO A 545 -8.46 11.81 -85.28
C PRO A 545 -8.64 10.87 -84.07
N ALA A 546 -9.29 9.72 -84.27
CA ALA A 546 -9.48 8.72 -83.23
C ALA A 546 -8.15 8.06 -82.78
N GLN A 547 -7.21 7.85 -83.71
CA GLN A 547 -5.89 7.29 -83.41
C GLN A 547 -5.03 8.32 -82.67
N GLN A 548 -5.08 9.59 -83.06
CA GLN A 548 -4.31 10.65 -82.40
C GLN A 548 -4.72 10.84 -80.93
N ILE A 549 -6.02 10.88 -80.66
CA ILE A 549 -6.55 10.97 -79.30
C ILE A 549 -6.17 9.72 -78.50
N GLY A 550 -6.24 8.54 -79.13
CA GLY A 550 -5.81 7.28 -78.53
C GLY A 550 -4.33 7.26 -78.15
N THR A 551 -3.44 7.68 -79.06
CA THR A 551 -1.99 7.77 -78.83
C THR A 551 -1.67 8.79 -77.72
N ALA A 552 -2.27 9.98 -77.76
CA ALA A 552 -2.04 11.01 -76.74
C ALA A 552 -2.52 10.56 -75.33
N ALA A 553 -3.69 9.94 -75.25
CA ALA A 553 -4.23 9.40 -74.00
C ALA A 553 -3.41 8.20 -73.50
N TRP A 554 -2.96 7.31 -74.39
CA TRP A 554 -2.11 6.18 -74.05
C TRP A 554 -0.71 6.63 -73.59
N PHE A 555 -0.11 7.61 -74.27
CA PHE A 555 1.14 8.22 -73.86
C PHE A 555 1.02 8.81 -72.45
N ALA A 556 0.01 9.64 -72.22
CA ALA A 556 -0.27 10.21 -70.91
C ALA A 556 -0.45 9.10 -69.85
N ALA A 557 -1.22 8.04 -70.14
CA ALA A 557 -1.44 6.89 -69.25
C ALA A 557 -0.13 6.16 -68.91
N SER A 558 0.74 5.99 -69.90
CA SER A 558 2.03 5.32 -69.73
C SER A 558 2.98 6.08 -68.80
N THR A 559 2.86 7.41 -68.72
CA THR A 559 3.67 8.25 -67.83
C THR A 559 3.36 8.01 -66.35
N LEU A 560 2.12 7.65 -66.01
CA LEU A 560 1.69 7.41 -64.62
C LEU A 560 2.29 6.12 -64.03
N VAL A 561 2.61 5.15 -64.87
CA VAL A 561 3.12 3.81 -64.48
C VAL A 561 4.59 3.62 -64.92
N TYR A 562 5.28 4.70 -65.30
CA TYR A 562 6.67 4.67 -65.79
C TYR A 562 6.90 3.72 -66.99
N ALA A 563 5.90 3.53 -67.85
CA ALA A 563 5.90 2.56 -68.95
C ALA A 563 6.00 3.22 -70.34
N HIS A 564 6.93 4.15 -70.53
CA HIS A 564 7.04 4.92 -71.79
C HIS A 564 7.49 4.05 -72.97
N ARG A 565 6.71 4.06 -74.06
CA ARG A 565 7.03 3.33 -75.31
C ARG A 565 7.37 4.25 -76.50
N GLU A 566 6.82 5.46 -76.53
CA GLU A 566 6.97 6.41 -77.66
C GLU A 566 8.16 7.35 -77.46
N ARG A 567 8.86 7.67 -78.56
CA ARG A 567 10.08 8.48 -78.50
C ARG A 567 9.75 9.94 -78.80
N LEU A 568 9.90 10.80 -77.79
CA LEU A 568 9.73 12.26 -77.94
C LEU A 568 10.86 12.87 -78.78
N ARG A 569 10.51 13.59 -79.86
CA ARG A 569 11.48 14.25 -80.74
C ARG A 569 11.80 15.68 -80.29
N SER A 570 10.82 16.42 -79.75
CA SER A 570 11.00 17.81 -79.31
C SER A 570 11.72 17.91 -77.96
N ASN A 571 12.66 18.86 -77.82
CA ASN A 571 13.26 19.16 -76.53
C ASN A 571 12.27 19.82 -75.56
N VAL A 572 11.25 20.51 -76.09
CA VAL A 572 10.19 21.15 -75.29
C VAL A 572 9.28 20.10 -74.67
N SER A 573 8.86 19.08 -75.43
CA SER A 573 8.05 17.98 -74.90
C SER A 573 8.81 17.20 -73.83
N ARG A 574 10.11 16.93 -74.04
CA ARG A 574 10.98 16.30 -73.03
C ARG A 574 11.03 17.09 -71.72
N PHE A 575 11.17 18.42 -71.79
CA PHE A 575 11.16 19.26 -70.59
C PHE A 575 9.82 19.17 -69.85
N VAL A 576 8.70 19.30 -70.57
CA VAL A 576 7.36 19.19 -69.97
C VAL A 576 7.14 17.81 -69.34
N VAL A 577 7.59 16.74 -69.99
CA VAL A 577 7.50 15.37 -69.47
C VAL A 577 8.37 15.16 -68.23
N VAL A 578 9.58 15.71 -68.18
CA VAL A 578 10.46 15.61 -66.99
C VAL A 578 9.81 16.27 -65.78
N VAL A 579 9.22 17.47 -65.94
CA VAL A 579 8.50 18.15 -64.86
C VAL A 579 7.26 17.33 -64.43
N TRP A 580 6.50 16.80 -65.39
CA TRP A 580 5.34 15.96 -65.10
C TRP A 580 5.72 14.68 -64.35
N LEU A 581 6.81 14.00 -64.74
CA LEU A 581 7.31 12.81 -64.05
C LEU A 581 7.70 13.12 -62.59
N PHE A 582 8.24 14.30 -62.31
CA PHE A 582 8.51 14.72 -60.94
C PHE A 582 7.22 14.88 -60.12
N VAL A 583 6.16 15.45 -60.71
CA VAL A 583 4.84 15.55 -60.07
C VAL A 583 4.24 14.16 -59.80
N VAL A 584 4.27 13.27 -60.79
CA VAL A 584 3.79 11.89 -60.66
C VAL A 584 4.58 11.14 -59.59
N LEU A 585 5.89 11.32 -59.50
CA LEU A 585 6.74 10.72 -58.48
C LEU A 585 6.33 11.15 -57.06
N ILE A 586 6.08 12.44 -56.84
CA ILE A 586 5.66 12.95 -55.53
C ILE A 586 4.26 12.43 -55.19
N LEU A 587 3.32 12.45 -56.14
CA LEU A 587 1.95 11.97 -55.93
C LEU A 587 1.92 10.47 -55.61
N THR A 588 2.64 9.64 -56.38
CA THR A 588 2.70 8.18 -56.17
C THR A 588 3.39 7.82 -54.85
N SER A 589 4.48 8.50 -54.50
CA SER A 589 5.18 8.32 -53.22
C SER A 589 4.30 8.73 -52.03
N SER A 590 3.62 9.88 -52.12
CA SER A 590 2.73 10.37 -51.07
C SER A 590 1.51 9.47 -50.88
N TYR A 591 0.92 9.00 -51.98
CA TYR A 591 -0.17 8.02 -51.96
C TYR A 591 0.27 6.74 -51.25
N THR A 592 1.43 6.18 -51.62
CA THR A 592 1.96 4.95 -51.03
C THR A 592 2.26 5.11 -49.53
N ALA A 593 2.88 6.22 -49.14
CA ALA A 593 3.13 6.52 -47.72
C ALA A 593 1.84 6.66 -46.92
N LYS A 594 0.83 7.36 -47.47
CA LYS A 594 -0.45 7.55 -46.79
C LYS A 594 -1.27 6.26 -46.71
N LEU A 595 -1.28 5.47 -47.77
CA LEU A 595 -1.92 4.14 -47.79
C LEU A 595 -1.26 3.20 -46.80
N SER A 596 0.08 3.16 -46.76
CA SER A 596 0.84 2.37 -45.77
C SER A 596 0.56 2.83 -44.34
N SER A 597 0.48 4.14 -44.08
CA SER A 597 0.07 4.68 -42.78
C SER A 597 -1.35 4.27 -42.36
N LEU A 598 -2.30 4.24 -43.31
CA LEU A 598 -3.66 3.79 -43.02
C LEU A 598 -3.76 2.29 -42.77
N LEU A 599 -2.87 1.47 -43.35
CA LEU A 599 -2.80 0.02 -43.13
C LEU A 599 -2.01 -0.37 -41.88
N THR A 600 -1.07 0.47 -41.45
CA THR A 600 -0.23 0.21 -40.26
C THR A 600 -0.81 0.79 -38.99
N VAL A 601 -1.69 1.79 -39.10
CA VAL A 601 -2.33 2.42 -37.96
C VAL A 601 -3.83 2.33 -38.12
N GLU A 602 -4.46 1.39 -37.40
CA GLU A 602 -5.88 1.47 -37.06
C GLU A 602 -6.11 2.67 -36.12
N GLN A 603 -5.90 3.87 -36.67
CA GLN A 603 -6.01 5.12 -35.92
C GLN A 603 -7.49 5.48 -35.88
N ILE A 604 -8.22 4.92 -34.91
CA ILE A 604 -9.52 5.48 -34.55
C ILE A 604 -9.25 6.85 -33.93
N LYS A 605 -9.38 7.92 -34.74
CA LYS A 605 -9.26 9.30 -34.27
C LYS A 605 -10.62 9.80 -33.82
N LEU A 606 -10.82 9.83 -32.51
CA LEU A 606 -11.94 10.56 -31.91
C LEU A 606 -11.77 12.05 -32.20
N THR A 607 -12.79 12.66 -32.79
CA THR A 607 -12.83 14.07 -33.13
C THR A 607 -13.64 14.82 -32.06
N LYS A 608 -13.30 16.09 -31.78
CA LYS A 608 -14.03 16.93 -30.79
C LYS A 608 -15.54 17.08 -31.07
N SER A 609 -16.03 16.63 -32.22
CA SER A 609 -17.43 16.66 -32.66
C SER A 609 -18.28 15.49 -32.20
N ASP A 610 -17.68 14.43 -31.65
CA ASP A 610 -18.33 13.11 -31.55
C ASP A 610 -19.25 13.00 -30.32
N TYR A 611 -20.29 12.16 -30.42
CA TYR A 611 -21.20 11.85 -29.30
C TYR A 611 -20.60 10.78 -28.42
N ILE A 612 -20.53 11.03 -27.11
CA ILE A 612 -19.87 10.14 -26.16
C ILE A 612 -20.88 9.55 -25.18
N GLY A 613 -20.95 8.23 -25.14
CA GLY A 613 -21.65 7.50 -24.10
C GLY A 613 -20.77 7.39 -22.85
N TYR A 614 -21.35 7.45 -21.67
CA TYR A 614 -20.66 7.17 -20.41
C TYR A 614 -21.63 6.42 -19.49
N SER A 615 -21.11 5.73 -18.48
CA SER A 615 -21.99 5.02 -17.56
C SER A 615 -22.70 5.98 -16.60
N ALA A 616 -24.02 5.84 -16.48
CA ALA A 616 -24.84 6.61 -15.55
C ALA A 616 -24.48 6.39 -14.07
N ASN A 617 -23.95 5.21 -13.73
CA ASN A 617 -23.63 4.79 -12.36
C ASN A 617 -22.11 4.73 -12.07
N SER A 618 -21.26 5.21 -12.98
CA SER A 618 -19.81 5.26 -12.73
C SER A 618 -19.43 6.51 -11.95
N PHE A 619 -18.25 6.48 -11.33
CA PHE A 619 -17.69 7.65 -10.65
C PHE A 619 -17.34 8.79 -11.62
N ILE A 620 -17.29 8.55 -12.93
CA ILE A 620 -16.80 9.50 -13.94
C ILE A 620 -17.45 10.88 -13.69
N PRO A 621 -16.70 11.84 -13.12
CA PRO A 621 -17.28 13.11 -12.73
C PRO A 621 -17.79 13.81 -13.98
N ALA A 622 -18.97 14.43 -13.91
CA ALA A 622 -19.42 15.35 -14.97
C ALA A 622 -18.31 16.38 -15.31
N THR A 623 -17.48 16.75 -14.34
CA THR A 623 -16.29 17.60 -14.48
C THR A 623 -15.09 16.97 -15.21
N SER A 624 -14.85 15.66 -15.09
CA SER A 624 -13.79 14.99 -15.88
C SER A 624 -14.19 14.89 -17.35
N VAL A 625 -15.49 14.79 -17.63
CA VAL A 625 -16.02 14.83 -19.00
C VAL A 625 -16.03 16.27 -19.55
N SER A 626 -16.29 17.29 -18.73
CA SER A 626 -16.22 18.70 -19.13
C SER A 626 -14.78 19.15 -19.45
N ASN A 627 -13.77 18.65 -18.74
CA ASN A 627 -12.35 18.93 -18.99
C ASN A 627 -11.86 18.45 -20.36
N LEU A 628 -12.58 17.54 -21.00
CA LEU A 628 -12.28 17.06 -22.35
C LEU A 628 -12.79 18.01 -23.46
N ASN A 629 -13.30 19.20 -23.12
CA ASN A 629 -13.92 20.16 -24.04
C ASN A 629 -15.13 19.59 -24.83
N PHE A 630 -15.72 18.48 -24.39
CA PHE A 630 -16.98 17.99 -24.92
C PHE A 630 -18.12 18.76 -24.23
N LYS A 631 -19.00 19.37 -25.02
CA LYS A 631 -20.19 20.09 -24.50
C LYS A 631 -21.18 19.07 -23.92
N ASP A 632 -21.76 19.38 -22.76
CA ASP A 632 -22.69 18.49 -22.02
C ASP A 632 -23.83 17.92 -22.88
N ASP A 633 -24.36 18.69 -23.83
CA ASP A 633 -25.46 18.28 -24.73
C ASP A 633 -25.15 17.04 -25.61
N ARG A 634 -23.90 16.58 -25.63
CA ARG A 634 -23.42 15.46 -26.46
C ARG A 634 -23.04 14.22 -25.65
N LEU A 635 -23.26 14.25 -24.34
CA LEU A 635 -23.03 13.13 -23.44
C LEU A 635 -24.31 12.33 -23.24
N LYS A 636 -24.21 11.01 -23.34
CA LYS A 636 -25.36 10.11 -23.12
C LYS A 636 -25.09 9.14 -21.97
N PRO A 637 -25.87 9.19 -20.89
CA PRO A 637 -25.76 8.21 -19.83
C PRO A 637 -26.32 6.86 -20.31
N LEU A 638 -25.55 5.80 -20.10
CA LEU A 638 -25.89 4.41 -20.45
C LEU A 638 -25.87 3.55 -19.17
N GLN A 639 -26.80 2.61 -19.03
CA GLN A 639 -26.98 1.85 -17.79
C GLN A 639 -26.35 0.45 -17.84
N SER A 640 -26.45 -0.25 -18.97
CA SER A 640 -25.95 -1.62 -19.10
C SER A 640 -24.95 -1.82 -20.24
N PRO A 641 -24.18 -2.92 -20.24
CA PRO A 641 -23.32 -3.30 -21.36
C PRO A 641 -24.09 -3.51 -22.68
N GLU A 642 -25.35 -3.93 -22.62
CA GLU A 642 -26.20 -4.10 -23.81
C GLU A 642 -26.61 -2.75 -24.40
N ASP A 643 -26.81 -1.73 -23.55
CA ASP A 643 -27.00 -0.35 -23.99
C ASP A 643 -25.77 0.18 -24.73
N TYR A 644 -24.57 -0.30 -24.37
CA TYR A 644 -23.32 0.10 -25.03
C TYR A 644 -23.30 -0.36 -26.48
N ASP A 645 -23.53 -1.65 -26.72
CA ASP A 645 -23.62 -2.22 -28.07
C ASP A 645 -24.71 -1.52 -28.89
N LYS A 646 -25.91 -1.35 -28.32
CA LYS A 646 -27.02 -0.67 -29.00
C LYS A 646 -26.68 0.77 -29.39
N ALA A 647 -26.09 1.54 -28.49
CA ALA A 647 -25.78 2.94 -28.73
C ALA A 647 -24.66 3.10 -29.77
N LEU A 648 -23.63 2.26 -29.75
CA LEU A 648 -22.55 2.25 -30.73
C LEU A 648 -23.02 1.81 -32.12
N ARG A 649 -23.87 0.77 -32.21
CA ARG A 649 -24.43 0.31 -33.50
C ARG A 649 -25.34 1.34 -34.16
N GLN A 650 -26.10 2.10 -33.35
CA GLN A 650 -26.96 3.17 -33.87
C GLN A 650 -26.12 4.34 -34.44
N GLY A 651 -24.99 4.65 -33.81
CA GLY A 651 -24.10 5.76 -34.19
C GLY A 651 -24.78 7.13 -34.09
N ARG A 652 -24.02 8.22 -34.25
CA ARG A 652 -24.58 9.59 -34.11
C ARG A 652 -25.80 9.88 -34.99
N LYS A 653 -25.85 9.32 -36.21
CA LYS A 653 -26.89 9.61 -37.21
C LYS A 653 -28.28 9.11 -36.81
N LYS A 654 -28.36 8.07 -35.96
CA LYS A 654 -29.64 7.47 -35.53
C LYS A 654 -29.92 7.70 -34.04
N GLY A 655 -29.29 8.72 -33.45
CA GLY A 655 -29.48 9.02 -32.02
C GLY A 655 -28.69 8.11 -31.07
N GLY A 656 -27.66 7.41 -31.56
CA GLY A 656 -26.69 6.66 -30.74
C GLY A 656 -25.49 7.51 -30.30
N VAL A 657 -24.34 6.86 -30.13
CA VAL A 657 -23.04 7.47 -29.77
C VAL A 657 -21.94 6.97 -30.71
N ASP A 658 -20.86 7.74 -30.85
CA ASP A 658 -19.71 7.37 -31.68
C ASP A 658 -18.64 6.64 -30.85
N ALA A 659 -18.59 6.90 -29.53
CA ALA A 659 -17.66 6.27 -28.61
C ALA A 659 -18.26 6.13 -27.20
N ILE A 660 -17.71 5.24 -26.38
CA ILE A 660 -18.08 5.08 -24.97
C ILE A 660 -16.85 5.24 -24.09
N LEU A 661 -16.92 6.16 -23.12
CA LEU A 661 -15.88 6.40 -22.12
C LEU A 661 -16.13 5.59 -20.85
N GLU A 662 -15.16 4.77 -20.44
CA GLU A 662 -15.25 3.93 -19.24
C GLU A 662 -13.87 3.51 -18.70
N GLU A 663 -13.78 3.01 -17.47
CA GLU A 663 -12.55 2.38 -16.94
C GLU A 663 -12.15 1.13 -17.74
N LEU A 664 -10.84 0.95 -17.95
CA LEU A 664 -10.29 -0.11 -18.81
C LEU A 664 -10.77 -1.54 -18.49
N PRO A 665 -10.91 -1.99 -17.22
CA PRO A 665 -11.39 -3.34 -16.93
C PRO A 665 -12.76 -3.65 -17.54
N TYR A 666 -13.70 -2.70 -17.52
CA TYR A 666 -15.02 -2.88 -18.12
C TYR A 666 -14.95 -2.94 -19.64
N LEU A 667 -14.10 -2.11 -20.25
CA LEU A 667 -13.92 -2.08 -21.71
C LEU A 667 -13.29 -3.37 -22.24
N LYS A 668 -12.30 -3.92 -21.52
CA LYS A 668 -11.69 -5.20 -21.84
C LYS A 668 -12.73 -6.33 -21.87
N ILE A 669 -13.63 -6.38 -20.88
CA ILE A 669 -14.71 -7.37 -20.85
C ILE A 669 -15.70 -7.13 -21.99
N PHE A 670 -16.09 -5.88 -22.26
CA PHE A 670 -17.02 -5.55 -23.34
C PHE A 670 -16.47 -5.95 -24.72
N VAL A 671 -15.22 -5.60 -25.03
CA VAL A 671 -14.58 -5.97 -26.31
C VAL A 671 -14.39 -7.48 -26.41
N ALA A 672 -14.11 -8.18 -25.31
CA ALA A 672 -14.05 -9.63 -25.32
C ALA A 672 -15.39 -10.31 -25.67
N ARG A 673 -16.54 -9.68 -25.38
CA ARG A 673 -17.85 -10.16 -25.83
C ARG A 673 -18.09 -9.95 -27.33
N TYR A 674 -17.42 -8.97 -27.95
CA TYR A 674 -17.62 -8.53 -29.33
C TYR A 674 -16.29 -8.23 -30.05
N PRO A 675 -15.37 -9.21 -30.16
CA PRO A 675 -13.98 -8.96 -30.54
C PRO A 675 -13.79 -8.49 -31.99
N GLN A 676 -14.78 -8.68 -32.87
CA GLN A 676 -14.72 -8.27 -34.27
C GLN A 676 -15.41 -6.93 -34.55
N ASP A 677 -16.20 -6.41 -33.61
CA ASP A 677 -17.05 -5.23 -33.83
C ASP A 677 -16.48 -3.95 -33.20
N TYR A 678 -15.64 -4.09 -32.16
CA TYR A 678 -15.19 -2.95 -31.36
C TYR A 678 -13.70 -3.02 -31.01
N ALA A 679 -13.11 -1.85 -30.79
CA ALA A 679 -11.75 -1.71 -30.30
C ALA A 679 -11.68 -0.75 -29.11
N VAL A 680 -10.68 -0.94 -28.24
CA VAL A 680 -10.37 -0.04 -27.12
C VAL A 680 -9.27 0.93 -27.53
N ILE A 681 -9.49 2.21 -27.28
CA ILE A 681 -8.48 3.26 -27.34
C ILE A 681 -8.17 3.67 -25.90
N GLU A 682 -6.95 3.40 -25.42
CA GLU A 682 -6.55 3.85 -24.09
C GLU A 682 -6.47 5.38 -24.04
N SER A 683 -7.00 5.98 -22.97
CA SER A 683 -6.92 7.42 -22.73
C SER A 683 -5.66 7.73 -21.91
N SER A 684 -5.14 8.95 -22.04
CA SER A 684 -4.05 9.44 -21.18
C SER A 684 -4.48 9.71 -19.73
N MET A 685 -5.78 9.53 -19.41
CA MET A 685 -6.33 9.74 -18.07
C MET A 685 -6.10 8.53 -17.18
N ILE A 686 -5.29 8.72 -16.14
CA ILE A 686 -4.98 7.70 -15.14
C ILE A 686 -6.03 7.79 -14.01
N THR A 687 -6.69 6.68 -13.70
CA THR A 687 -7.56 6.52 -12.53
C THR A 687 -6.81 5.79 -11.40
N GLY A 688 -7.40 5.77 -10.20
CA GLY A 688 -6.84 5.03 -9.06
C GLY A 688 -6.91 3.51 -9.21
N GLY A 689 -7.65 2.98 -10.19
CA GLY A 689 -7.93 1.54 -10.34
C GLY A 689 -8.82 0.99 -9.23
N PHE A 690 -9.08 -0.31 -9.27
CA PHE A 690 -9.83 -1.00 -8.22
C PHE A 690 -8.94 -1.34 -7.03
N GLY A 691 -9.43 -1.05 -5.83
CA GLY A 691 -8.79 -1.39 -4.57
C GLY A 691 -9.81 -1.86 -3.53
N PHE A 692 -9.40 -2.76 -2.64
CA PHE A 692 -10.24 -3.17 -1.53
C PHE A 692 -10.18 -2.10 -0.42
N ALA A 693 -11.32 -1.80 0.18
CA ALA A 693 -11.42 -0.75 1.19
C ALA A 693 -11.41 -1.35 2.61
N PHE A 694 -10.61 -0.77 3.49
CA PHE A 694 -10.49 -1.15 4.90
C PHE A 694 -10.58 0.08 5.82
N PRO A 695 -10.93 -0.09 7.10
CA PRO A 695 -10.87 0.99 8.08
C PRO A 695 -9.49 1.64 8.11
N LYS A 696 -9.43 2.96 8.33
CA LYS A 696 -8.16 3.67 8.44
C LYS A 696 -7.23 3.05 9.48
N GLY A 697 -5.96 2.87 9.12
CA GLY A 697 -4.94 2.24 9.98
C GLY A 697 -5.07 0.72 10.11
N SER A 698 -5.90 0.06 9.31
CA SER A 698 -6.04 -1.40 9.33
C SER A 698 -4.75 -2.11 8.89
N THR A 699 -4.21 -2.97 9.74
CA THR A 699 -3.05 -3.82 9.39
C THR A 699 -3.39 -4.81 8.28
N MET A 700 -4.65 -5.27 8.22
CA MET A 700 -5.13 -6.19 7.18
C MET A 700 -5.02 -5.58 5.79
N GLY A 701 -5.35 -4.28 5.64
CA GLY A 701 -5.21 -3.60 4.35
C GLY A 701 -3.77 -3.59 3.86
N ARG A 702 -2.79 -3.46 4.76
CA ARG A 702 -1.37 -3.53 4.44
C ARG A 702 -0.94 -4.95 4.06
N ASP A 703 -1.37 -5.95 4.82
CA ASP A 703 -0.97 -7.35 4.58
C ASP A 703 -1.58 -7.88 3.27
N ILE A 704 -2.85 -7.55 2.99
CA ILE A 704 -3.50 -7.84 1.70
C ILE A 704 -2.83 -7.08 0.55
N SER A 705 -2.42 -5.82 0.76
CA SER A 705 -1.68 -5.08 -0.28
C SER A 705 -0.38 -5.76 -0.66
N LYS A 706 0.36 -6.28 0.33
CA LYS A 706 1.56 -7.07 0.08
C LYS A 706 1.23 -8.35 -0.69
N ALA A 707 0.18 -9.07 -0.29
CA ALA A 707 -0.26 -10.27 -1.00
C ALA A 707 -0.67 -9.99 -2.45
N ILE A 708 -1.35 -8.87 -2.74
CA ILE A 708 -1.67 -8.44 -4.11
C ILE A 708 -0.41 -8.15 -4.93
N ALA A 709 0.60 -7.52 -4.33
CA ALA A 709 1.88 -7.30 -4.99
C ALA A 709 2.59 -8.63 -5.33
N GLU A 710 2.60 -9.59 -4.40
CA GLU A 710 3.14 -10.93 -4.65
C GLU A 710 2.36 -11.66 -5.77
N LEU A 711 1.03 -11.59 -5.77
CA LEU A 711 0.19 -12.18 -6.85
C LEU A 711 0.48 -11.55 -8.23
N ARG A 712 0.89 -10.29 -8.27
CA ARG A 712 1.30 -9.60 -9.49
C ARG A 712 2.68 -10.06 -9.95
N GLU A 713 3.65 -10.15 -9.05
CA GLU A 713 5.00 -10.64 -9.34
C GLU A 713 4.99 -12.09 -9.83
N GLU A 714 4.10 -12.92 -9.30
CA GLU A 714 3.89 -14.32 -9.73
C GLU A 714 3.15 -14.46 -11.07
N GLY A 715 2.59 -13.37 -11.63
CA GLY A 715 1.75 -13.40 -12.83
C GLY A 715 0.34 -14.01 -12.62
N LYS A 716 -0.01 -14.44 -11.40
CA LYS A 716 -1.33 -15.00 -11.08
C LYS A 716 -2.45 -13.99 -11.27
N LEU A 717 -2.20 -12.73 -10.96
CA LEU A 717 -3.19 -11.67 -11.13
C LEU A 717 -3.58 -11.48 -12.61
N GLN A 718 -2.59 -11.54 -13.51
CA GLN A 718 -2.84 -11.50 -14.96
C GLN A 718 -3.57 -12.76 -15.44
N HIS A 719 -3.24 -13.94 -14.90
CA HIS A 719 -3.94 -15.18 -15.22
C HIS A 719 -5.42 -15.13 -14.82
N MET A 720 -5.74 -14.60 -13.62
CA MET A 720 -7.12 -14.38 -13.18
C MET A 720 -7.84 -13.36 -14.06
N GLU A 721 -7.17 -12.28 -14.48
CA GLU A 721 -7.73 -11.28 -15.39
C GLU A 721 -8.13 -11.92 -16.72
N THR A 722 -7.22 -12.64 -17.39
CA THR A 722 -7.51 -13.35 -18.64
C THR A 722 -8.62 -14.38 -18.47
N LYS A 723 -8.60 -15.14 -17.37
CA LYS A 723 -9.65 -16.12 -17.06
C LYS A 723 -11.01 -15.46 -17.00
N TRP A 724 -11.19 -14.37 -16.26
CA TRP A 724 -12.51 -13.74 -16.12
C TRP A 724 -12.92 -12.91 -17.34
N PHE A 725 -11.95 -12.34 -18.08
CA PHE A 725 -12.26 -11.45 -19.19
C PHE A 725 -12.43 -12.20 -20.51
N SER A 726 -11.90 -13.42 -20.65
CA SER A 726 -11.97 -14.20 -21.90
C SER A 726 -12.93 -15.42 -21.87
N SER A 727 -13.44 -15.84 -20.71
CA SER A 727 -14.02 -17.19 -20.54
C SER A 727 -15.53 -17.38 -20.81
N GLN A 728 -16.19 -16.48 -21.55
CA GLN A 728 -17.58 -16.73 -22.00
C GLN A 728 -17.77 -16.88 -23.52
N LEU A 729 -16.70 -17.11 -24.27
CA LEU A 729 -16.82 -17.69 -25.61
C LEU A 729 -17.00 -19.21 -25.47
N SER A 730 -18.18 -19.71 -25.86
CA SER A 730 -18.40 -21.15 -26.05
C SER A 730 -17.36 -21.71 -27.04
N PRO A 731 -16.97 -23.00 -26.96
CA PRO A 731 -15.81 -23.53 -27.68
C PRO A 731 -16.10 -23.62 -29.18
N ILE A 732 -15.72 -22.58 -29.91
CA ILE A 732 -15.49 -22.64 -31.35
C ILE A 732 -14.04 -22.21 -31.55
N SER A 733 -13.25 -23.18 -32.04
CA SER A 733 -11.84 -23.10 -32.45
C SER A 733 -10.85 -22.68 -31.35
N GLN A 734 -10.35 -23.67 -30.62
CA GLN A 734 -8.97 -23.68 -30.12
C GLN A 734 -8.04 -23.72 -31.33
N ASP A 735 -7.69 -22.55 -31.86
CA ASP A 735 -6.47 -22.26 -32.61
C ASP A 735 -6.48 -20.76 -32.90
N THR A 736 -6.13 -19.96 -31.90
CA THR A 736 -5.84 -18.55 -32.14
C THR A 736 -4.66 -18.13 -31.27
N GLU A 737 -3.52 -18.05 -31.96
CA GLU A 737 -2.29 -17.38 -31.56
C GLU A 737 -2.52 -15.95 -31.01
N PRO A 738 -1.53 -15.37 -30.28
CA PRO A 738 -1.68 -14.15 -29.47
C PRO A 738 -2.29 -12.93 -30.21
N PRO A 739 -2.87 -11.96 -29.45
CA PRO A 739 -3.73 -10.88 -29.96
C PRO A 739 -2.98 -9.74 -30.67
N TYR A 740 -1.83 -10.02 -31.27
CA TYR A 740 -1.02 -9.01 -31.96
C TYR A 740 -0.36 -9.58 -33.21
N LYS A 741 -1.17 -10.19 -34.10
CA LYS A 741 -0.77 -10.29 -35.50
C LYS A 741 -1.21 -9.01 -36.20
N PRO A 742 -0.30 -8.25 -36.86
CA PRO A 742 -0.74 -7.23 -37.81
C PRO A 742 -1.68 -7.91 -38.80
N SER A 743 -2.90 -7.40 -38.89
CA SER A 743 -3.97 -7.98 -39.71
C SER A 743 -3.43 -8.27 -41.11
N SER A 744 -3.46 -9.53 -41.54
CA SER A 744 -3.18 -9.86 -42.92
C SER A 744 -4.16 -9.10 -43.82
N LEU A 745 -3.67 -8.54 -44.92
CA LEU A 745 -4.50 -7.79 -45.86
C LEU A 745 -5.58 -8.73 -46.42
N SER A 746 -6.84 -8.50 -46.03
CA SER A 746 -7.96 -9.32 -46.49
C SER A 746 -8.43 -8.89 -47.88
N VAL A 747 -8.96 -9.84 -48.64
CA VAL A 747 -9.55 -9.62 -49.98
C VAL A 747 -10.61 -8.51 -49.93
N ASP A 748 -11.33 -8.38 -48.81
CA ASP A 748 -12.37 -7.38 -48.58
C ASP A 748 -11.90 -5.94 -48.83
N TYR A 749 -10.67 -5.58 -48.46
CA TYR A 749 -10.13 -4.22 -48.66
C TYR A 749 -9.78 -3.90 -50.13
N PHE A 750 -9.54 -4.93 -50.94
CA PHE A 750 -9.12 -4.80 -52.34
C PHE A 750 -10.19 -5.29 -53.32
N PHE A 751 -11.36 -5.68 -52.84
CA PHE A 751 -12.43 -6.24 -53.67
C PHE A 751 -12.84 -5.28 -54.79
N GLY A 752 -12.93 -3.97 -54.51
CA GLY A 752 -13.22 -2.96 -55.54
C GLY A 752 -12.19 -2.92 -56.68
N LEU A 753 -10.91 -3.17 -56.40
CA LEU A 753 -9.85 -3.24 -57.42
C LEU A 753 -9.98 -4.47 -58.31
N PHE A 754 -10.28 -5.64 -57.71
CA PHE A 754 -10.54 -6.86 -58.48
C PHE A 754 -11.78 -6.70 -59.35
N LEU A 755 -12.84 -6.09 -58.82
CA LEU A 755 -14.07 -5.80 -59.56
C LEU A 755 -13.80 -4.92 -60.79
N LEU A 756 -13.04 -3.83 -60.64
CA LEU A 756 -12.64 -2.97 -61.76
C LEU A 756 -11.85 -3.73 -62.84
N SER A 757 -10.92 -4.59 -62.42
CA SER A 757 -10.12 -5.43 -63.32
C SER A 757 -11.00 -6.41 -64.12
N TRP A 758 -11.94 -7.07 -63.45
CA TRP A 758 -12.87 -8.00 -64.10
C TRP A 758 -13.79 -7.29 -65.08
N ILE A 759 -14.38 -6.15 -64.69
CA ILE A 759 -15.24 -5.35 -65.57
C ILE A 759 -14.47 -4.92 -66.83
N SER A 760 -13.24 -4.44 -66.69
CA SER A 760 -12.40 -4.05 -67.84
C SER A 760 -12.16 -5.21 -68.81
N LYS A 761 -11.84 -6.41 -68.29
CA LYS A 761 -11.61 -7.60 -69.13
C LYS A 761 -12.89 -8.07 -69.80
N SER A 762 -14.02 -8.07 -69.09
CA SER A 762 -15.33 -8.42 -69.65
C SER A 762 -15.74 -7.46 -70.76
N ILE A 763 -15.52 -6.15 -70.59
CA ILE A 763 -15.78 -5.16 -71.64
C ILE A 763 -14.87 -5.41 -72.86
N ALA A 764 -13.58 -5.68 -72.65
CA ALA A 764 -12.66 -5.98 -73.75
C ALA A 764 -13.08 -7.23 -74.54
N VAL A 765 -13.42 -8.32 -73.84
CA VAL A 765 -13.92 -9.56 -74.46
C VAL A 765 -15.22 -9.30 -75.19
N PHE A 766 -16.13 -8.50 -74.61
CA PHE A 766 -17.39 -8.14 -75.25
C PHE A 766 -17.17 -7.33 -76.53
N ILE A 767 -16.27 -6.34 -76.52
CA ILE A 767 -15.93 -5.55 -77.72
C ILE A 767 -15.34 -6.46 -78.80
N VAL A 768 -14.40 -7.34 -78.45
CA VAL A 768 -13.82 -8.31 -79.39
C VAL A 768 -14.89 -9.25 -79.93
N PHE A 769 -15.79 -9.74 -79.08
CA PHE A 769 -16.91 -10.58 -79.49
C PHE A 769 -17.84 -9.86 -80.47
N VAL A 770 -18.18 -8.60 -80.20
CA VAL A 770 -18.99 -7.77 -81.11
C VAL A 770 -18.26 -7.53 -82.44
N LEU A 771 -16.94 -7.28 -82.43
CA LEU A 771 -16.15 -7.12 -83.64
C LEU A 771 -16.09 -8.42 -84.47
N LEU A 772 -15.89 -9.57 -83.82
CA LEU A 772 -15.90 -10.88 -84.48
C LEU A 772 -17.29 -11.23 -85.02
N LEU A 773 -18.36 -10.90 -84.29
CA LEU A 773 -19.73 -11.03 -84.78
C LEU A 773 -19.99 -10.14 -85.99
N ARG A 774 -19.53 -8.88 -85.96
CA ARG A 774 -19.63 -7.96 -87.08
C ARG A 774 -18.85 -8.47 -88.29
N GLU A 775 -17.65 -9.00 -88.09
CA GLU A 775 -16.84 -9.59 -89.16
C GLU A 775 -17.53 -10.84 -89.74
N LYS A 776 -18.01 -11.77 -88.89
CA LYS A 776 -18.70 -12.97 -89.34
C LYS A 776 -20.06 -12.69 -89.99
N LEU A 777 -20.80 -11.69 -89.51
CA LEU A 777 -22.03 -11.20 -90.14
C LEU A 777 -21.73 -10.49 -91.46
N SER A 778 -20.62 -9.74 -91.55
CA SER A 778 -20.18 -9.13 -92.81
C SER A 778 -19.74 -10.18 -93.84
N ILE A 779 -19.04 -11.24 -93.41
CA ILE A 779 -18.66 -12.38 -94.26
C ILE A 779 -19.91 -13.15 -94.70
N ASN A 780 -20.85 -13.41 -93.79
CA ASN A 780 -22.12 -14.04 -94.14
C ASN A 780 -22.98 -13.17 -95.07
N TYR A 781 -22.95 -11.85 -94.89
CA TYR A 781 -23.60 -10.89 -95.78
C TYR A 781 -22.94 -10.88 -97.17
N TYR A 782 -21.61 -10.87 -97.26
CA TYR A 782 -20.87 -11.00 -98.53
C TYR A 782 -21.12 -12.34 -99.23
N MET A 783 -21.16 -13.46 -98.47
CA MET A 783 -21.52 -14.78 -98.98
C MET A 783 -22.98 -14.85 -99.45
N PHE A 784 -23.91 -14.23 -98.72
CA PHE A 784 -25.32 -14.14 -99.10
C PHE A 784 -25.52 -13.27 -100.34
N VAL A 785 -24.81 -12.14 -100.46
CA VAL A 785 -24.80 -11.27 -101.66
C VAL A 785 -24.18 -11.98 -102.86
N ALA A 786 -23.11 -12.77 -102.67
CA ALA A 786 -22.51 -13.58 -103.73
C ALA A 786 -23.43 -14.71 -104.21
N LEU A 787 -24.10 -15.42 -103.28
CA LEU A 787 -25.07 -16.48 -103.61
C LEU A 787 -26.34 -15.93 -104.29
N THR A 788 -26.82 -14.77 -103.85
CA THR A 788 -27.99 -14.11 -104.46
C THR A 788 -27.66 -13.53 -105.82
N ARG A 789 -26.45 -12.97 -106.05
CA ARG A 789 -25.98 -12.62 -107.41
C ARG A 789 -25.89 -13.84 -108.34
N GLY A 790 -25.38 -14.97 -107.85
CA GLY A 790 -25.33 -16.22 -108.63
C GLY A 790 -26.71 -16.76 -108.99
N LYS A 791 -27.67 -16.72 -108.05
CA LYS A 791 -29.07 -17.13 -108.30
C LYS A 791 -29.83 -16.13 -109.17
N LEU A 792 -29.58 -14.83 -109.04
CA LEU A 792 -30.19 -13.79 -109.89
C LEU A 792 -29.70 -13.92 -111.34
N MET A 793 -28.41 -14.22 -111.57
CA MET A 793 -27.89 -14.54 -112.91
C MET A 793 -28.59 -15.75 -113.54
N LEU A 794 -28.81 -16.82 -112.76
CA LEU A 794 -29.52 -18.03 -113.21
C LEU A 794 -30.99 -17.76 -113.54
N ILE A 795 -31.67 -16.91 -112.75
CA ILE A 795 -33.07 -16.54 -112.94
C ILE A 795 -33.24 -15.58 -114.13
N LEU A 796 -32.34 -14.62 -114.32
CA LEU A 796 -32.29 -13.76 -115.51
C LEU A 796 -32.07 -14.57 -116.80
N ARG A 797 -31.21 -15.60 -116.75
CA ARG A 797 -30.96 -16.52 -117.88
C ARG A 797 -32.19 -17.38 -118.23
N TYR A 798 -33.10 -17.59 -117.29
CA TYR A 798 -34.32 -18.40 -117.47
C TYR A 798 -35.54 -17.56 -117.87
N LEU A 799 -35.68 -16.34 -117.32
CA LEU A 799 -36.84 -15.47 -117.58
C LEU A 799 -36.71 -14.61 -118.84
N TYR A 800 -35.50 -14.37 -119.33
CA TYR A 800 -35.26 -13.48 -120.48
C TYR A 800 -34.17 -14.04 -121.42
N PRO A 801 -34.44 -15.11 -122.19
CA PRO A 801 -33.46 -15.68 -123.11
C PRO A 801 -33.03 -14.70 -124.23
N ARG A 802 -33.85 -13.67 -124.53
CA ARG A 802 -33.55 -12.64 -125.54
C ARG A 802 -32.78 -11.42 -125.04
N MET A 803 -32.51 -11.32 -123.73
CA MET A 803 -31.73 -10.20 -123.16
C MET A 803 -30.26 -10.56 -122.91
N VAL A 804 -29.81 -11.74 -123.35
CA VAL A 804 -28.41 -12.17 -123.23
C VAL A 804 -27.59 -11.80 -124.48
N ASP A 805 -28.20 -11.70 -125.65
CA ASP A 805 -27.47 -11.31 -126.89
C ASP A 805 -27.12 -9.82 -126.98
N ILE A 806 -27.66 -8.97 -126.09
CA ILE A 806 -27.38 -7.53 -126.08
C ILE A 806 -26.25 -7.19 -125.07
N ILE A 807 -26.08 -7.98 -124.01
CA ILE A 807 -25.07 -7.72 -122.98
C ILE A 807 -23.71 -8.35 -123.37
N ASP A 808 -23.69 -9.49 -124.07
CA ASP A 808 -22.44 -10.10 -124.54
C ASP A 808 -21.78 -9.34 -125.72
N ARG A 809 -22.36 -8.23 -126.19
CA ARG A 809 -21.76 -7.37 -127.24
C ARG A 809 -21.14 -6.06 -126.74
N GLU A 810 -21.31 -5.70 -125.46
CA GLU A 810 -20.67 -4.50 -124.90
C GLU A 810 -19.33 -4.78 -124.20
N ASP A 811 -19.04 -6.03 -123.81
CA ASP A 811 -17.77 -6.42 -123.15
C ASP A 811 -16.66 -6.91 -124.11
N ALA A 812 -16.78 -6.63 -125.42
CA ALA A 812 -15.69 -6.80 -126.39
C ALA A 812 -15.28 -5.46 -127.02
N ARG A 813 -15.01 -4.44 -126.18
CA ARG A 813 -14.09 -3.33 -126.46
C ARG A 813 -13.35 -2.87 -125.21
#